data_AF-M7CRE0-F1
#
_entry.id   AF-M7CRE0-F1
#
_cell.length_a   1.000
_cell.length_b   1.000
_cell.length_c   1.000
_cell.angle_alpha   90.00
_cell.angle_beta   90.00
_cell.angle_gamma   90.00
#
_symmetry.space_group_name_H-M   'P 1'
#
loop_
_entity.id
_entity.type
_entity.pdbx_description
1 polymer ?
#
loop_
_entity_poly.entity_id
_entity_poly.type
_entity_poly.pdbx_seq_one_letter_code
_entity_poly.pdbx_strand_id
1 'polypeptide(L)'
;MRTSYFRRRFNIASKPGRLIMALLAMAALGGAYYLMHEGLNQLSQARQLERLPETPIGALASGPYAIAGNVSDRSSTVTTPYSTQKAVYVRYKLEEEYRDSDGDRHVRTLDSGERGGPFVLEDDSGSVTITTDFPESGIEWHLNRSYYREVGDRMYSEWALVPGDHARVVGRYLPTDQEVVFRDLSRFSLPAMVSSQSLDVDGGDRLFGAAIRISIATGLLALGLALTLTALNIHRFWIYVLTLSVVVTGGLSTLGIARLNAEWSAIASLYETRFEALDGAQQNSLLLADVAALEQLIRRSTSGWLDQWMFQRVVENRLPVPPLDDNTAAMAQQIVDRQPHGHYQHGWISWALTLGSFILAIGLLYLAIRTVKFKRLMEAVPTSSTQGLSFGLSELKGIVDTDDAFPPLRDPLTDQKCIAFDYKVEERRGSGKDEKWHTIEHTSECAPFWLEDSEGQVLVQPEGADIEYPRSHSETRGDRRYTVRFLDTLINVYCIGFAGLDRDRPDHLTIQQDDGTPFLISANKEDDIILDRGARGFVGVALSLGLFLFSATALMASDGSFSPDNLILSALTVPVVLCLYIGILHYNDIIFLKNRVERARANIDTILQQRHDLWPNLEKAVKGYLTHEKKLLEAIGRLRSADPSALGARGKTDQLIGFEQQVTAALKARIENYPDLKGNTVVQQFMAMMAETENYLALLRNSYTESAKIYNTRIQSLPDIILAKLFRFRSAPPKA
;
A
#
# COMPACT_ATOMS: atom_id res chain seq x y z
N MET A 1 26.08 10.58 16.14
CA MET A 1 26.15 11.24 14.81
C MET A 1 24.83 11.02 14.06
N ARG A 2 23.86 11.93 14.23
CA ARG A 2 22.63 11.95 13.43
C ARG A 2 22.88 12.90 12.26
N THR A 3 23.14 12.36 11.08
CA THR A 3 23.18 13.14 9.84
C THR A 3 21.75 13.56 9.48
N SER A 4 21.34 14.78 9.87
CA SER A 4 20.11 15.42 9.41
C SER A 4 20.29 15.97 8.00
N TYR A 5 20.30 15.08 7.00
CA TYR A 5 20.20 15.49 5.60
C TYR A 5 18.81 16.09 5.34
N PHE A 6 18.69 17.41 5.33
CA PHE A 6 17.48 18.11 4.91
C PHE A 6 17.42 18.16 3.37
N ARG A 7 16.81 17.15 2.75
CA ARG A 7 16.28 17.26 1.38
C ARG A 7 15.28 18.41 1.35
N ARG A 8 15.23 19.23 0.28
CA ARG A 8 14.02 19.99 -0.09
C ARG A 8 12.87 18.98 -0.11
N ARG A 9 12.09 18.91 0.97
CA ARG A 9 11.01 17.94 1.09
C ARG A 9 9.94 18.41 0.11
N PHE A 10 9.72 17.61 -0.93
CA PHE A 10 8.61 17.82 -1.85
C PHE A 10 7.33 17.77 -1.01
N ASN A 11 6.71 18.92 -0.80
CA ASN A 11 5.50 19.03 0.01
C ASN A 11 4.33 18.56 -0.86
N ILE A 12 3.89 17.33 -0.63
CA ILE A 12 2.79 16.69 -1.35
C ILE A 12 1.48 17.46 -1.16
N ALA A 13 1.29 18.12 0.00
CA ALA A 13 0.10 18.91 0.31
C ALA A 13 0.09 20.29 -0.40
N SER A 14 1.23 20.76 -0.91
CA SER A 14 1.31 22.03 -1.66
C SER A 14 0.49 21.98 -2.95
N LYS A 15 0.01 23.14 -3.45
CA LYS A 15 -0.66 23.24 -4.75
C LYS A 15 0.14 22.61 -5.92
N PRO A 16 1.45 22.88 -6.09
CA PRO A 16 2.24 22.23 -7.14
C PRO A 16 2.42 20.72 -6.89
N GLY A 17 2.57 20.30 -5.63
CA GLY A 17 2.64 18.89 -5.27
C GLY A 17 1.37 18.13 -5.68
N ARG A 18 0.20 18.69 -5.39
CA ARG A 18 -1.10 18.11 -5.78
C ARG A 18 -1.30 18.04 -7.29
N LEU A 19 -0.85 19.05 -8.03
CA LEU A 19 -0.93 19.04 -9.50
C LEU A 19 -0.08 17.90 -10.09
N ILE A 20 1.12 17.69 -9.55
CA ILE A 20 1.99 16.58 -9.94
C ILE A 20 1.35 15.23 -9.59
N MET A 21 0.74 15.11 -8.40
CA MET A 21 0.00 13.90 -8.01
C MET A 21 -1.20 13.63 -8.92
N ALA A 22 -1.93 14.67 -9.34
CA ALA A 22 -3.04 14.53 -10.29
C ALA A 22 -2.55 14.08 -11.67
N LEU A 23 -1.43 14.61 -12.17
CA LEU A 23 -0.82 14.16 -13.43
C LEU A 23 -0.37 12.70 -13.35
N LEU A 24 0.28 12.30 -12.27
CA LEU A 24 0.67 10.91 -12.03
C LEU A 24 -0.56 9.99 -11.90
N ALA A 25 -1.62 10.46 -11.24
CA ALA A 25 -2.88 9.73 -11.13
C ALA A 25 -3.52 9.50 -12.51
N MET A 26 -3.58 10.52 -13.36
CA MET A 26 -4.10 10.39 -14.72
C MET A 26 -3.25 9.44 -15.57
N ALA A 27 -1.92 9.54 -15.49
CA ALA A 27 -1.03 8.61 -16.18
C ALA A 27 -1.21 7.16 -15.71
N ALA A 28 -1.32 6.94 -14.40
CA ALA A 28 -1.54 5.61 -13.82
C ALA A 28 -2.92 5.04 -14.20
N LEU A 29 -3.99 5.84 -14.13
CA LEU A 29 -5.34 5.40 -14.52
C LEU A 29 -5.44 5.14 -16.03
N GLY A 30 -4.83 5.98 -16.86
CA GLY A 30 -4.76 5.77 -18.31
C GLY A 30 -3.98 4.52 -18.68
N GLY A 31 -2.81 4.32 -18.06
CA GLY A 31 -2.01 3.10 -18.21
C GLY A 31 -2.75 1.86 -17.73
N ALA A 32 -3.43 1.93 -16.58
CA ALA A 32 -4.27 0.86 -16.06
C ALA A 32 -5.39 0.49 -17.04
N TYR A 33 -6.11 1.48 -17.57
CA TYR A 33 -7.19 1.24 -18.53
C TYR A 33 -6.67 0.56 -19.81
N TYR A 34 -5.59 1.08 -20.39
CA TYR A 34 -4.98 0.52 -21.60
C TYR A 34 -4.50 -0.92 -21.39
N LEU A 35 -3.70 -1.15 -20.35
CA LEU A 35 -3.15 -2.48 -20.04
C LEU A 35 -4.26 -3.48 -19.66
N MET A 36 -5.29 -3.03 -18.94
CA MET A 36 -6.44 -3.88 -18.60
C MET A 36 -7.21 -4.26 -19.86
N HIS A 37 -7.51 -3.30 -20.73
CA HIS A 37 -8.27 -3.56 -21.96
C HIS A 37 -7.53 -4.57 -22.86
N GLU A 38 -6.25 -4.32 -23.08
CA GLU A 38 -5.39 -5.15 -23.92
C GLU A 38 -5.15 -6.53 -23.28
N GLY A 39 -4.87 -6.59 -21.98
CA GLY A 39 -4.68 -7.85 -21.26
C GLY A 39 -5.94 -8.72 -21.27
N LEU A 40 -7.13 -8.12 -21.10
CA LEU A 40 -8.41 -8.86 -21.19
C LEU A 40 -8.71 -9.36 -22.62
N ASN A 41 -8.34 -8.59 -23.65
CA ASN A 41 -8.49 -9.04 -25.04
C ASN A 41 -7.57 -10.24 -25.32
N GLN A 42 -6.31 -10.17 -24.91
CA GLN A 42 -5.36 -11.28 -25.05
C GLN A 42 -5.79 -12.51 -24.26
N LEU A 43 -6.33 -12.32 -23.05
CA LEU A 43 -6.90 -13.39 -22.24
C LEU A 43 -8.03 -14.12 -22.99
N SER A 44 -8.97 -13.34 -23.52
CA SER A 44 -10.11 -13.87 -24.29
C SER A 44 -9.65 -14.66 -25.51
N GLN A 45 -8.63 -14.16 -26.23
CA GLN A 45 -8.02 -14.86 -27.36
C GLN A 45 -7.37 -16.17 -26.94
N ALA A 46 -6.57 -16.16 -25.90
CA ALA A 46 -5.86 -17.36 -25.45
C ALA A 46 -6.84 -18.46 -25.01
N ARG A 47 -7.88 -18.10 -24.24
CA ARG A 47 -8.95 -19.03 -23.84
C ARG A 47 -9.76 -19.54 -25.02
N GLN A 48 -9.94 -18.74 -26.09
CA GLN A 48 -10.60 -19.21 -27.30
C GLN A 48 -9.74 -20.19 -28.09
N LEU A 49 -8.42 -19.98 -28.13
CA LEU A 49 -7.50 -20.94 -28.77
C LEU A 49 -7.51 -22.30 -28.07
N GLU A 50 -7.56 -22.33 -26.74
CA GLU A 50 -7.70 -23.58 -25.96
C GLU A 50 -9.01 -24.34 -26.23
N ARG A 51 -10.04 -23.66 -26.75
CA ARG A 51 -11.36 -24.23 -27.04
C ARG A 51 -11.52 -24.63 -28.51
N LEU A 52 -10.65 -24.16 -29.38
CA LEU A 52 -10.78 -24.31 -30.83
C LEU A 52 -10.08 -25.60 -31.28
N PRO A 53 -10.80 -26.64 -31.75
CA PRO A 53 -10.17 -27.86 -32.23
C PRO A 53 -9.30 -27.60 -33.47
N GLU A 54 -8.25 -28.39 -33.64
CA GLU A 54 -7.51 -28.44 -34.91
C GLU A 54 -8.38 -29.19 -35.92
N THR A 55 -9.01 -28.42 -36.81
CA THR A 55 -9.99 -28.92 -37.77
C THR A 55 -9.29 -29.44 -39.03
N PRO A 56 -9.55 -30.70 -39.45
CA PRO A 56 -9.07 -31.21 -40.73
C PRO A 56 -9.57 -30.35 -41.90
N ILE A 57 -8.75 -30.12 -42.92
CA ILE A 57 -9.09 -29.27 -44.08
C ILE A 57 -10.37 -29.74 -44.79
N GLY A 58 -10.60 -31.05 -44.88
CA GLY A 58 -11.81 -31.65 -45.45
C GLY A 58 -13.08 -31.48 -44.60
N ALA A 59 -12.94 -31.01 -43.36
CA ALA A 59 -14.04 -30.69 -42.45
C ALA A 59 -14.42 -29.19 -42.47
N LEU A 60 -13.74 -28.37 -43.28
CA LEU A 60 -13.99 -26.94 -43.31
C LEU A 60 -15.36 -26.58 -43.88
N ALA A 61 -16.07 -25.71 -43.17
CA ALA A 61 -17.29 -25.05 -43.63
C ALA A 61 -17.18 -23.53 -43.43
N SER A 62 -18.22 -22.77 -43.78
CA SER A 62 -18.17 -21.31 -43.60
C SER A 62 -17.99 -20.94 -42.12
N GLY A 63 -16.88 -20.30 -41.76
CA GLY A 63 -16.63 -19.89 -40.38
C GLY A 63 -15.15 -19.78 -40.03
N PRO A 64 -14.81 -19.45 -38.77
CA PRO A 64 -13.43 -19.41 -38.29
C PRO A 64 -12.95 -20.80 -37.83
N TYR A 65 -11.71 -21.15 -38.19
CA TYR A 65 -11.09 -22.44 -37.93
C TYR A 65 -9.63 -22.30 -37.53
N ALA A 66 -9.16 -23.26 -36.73
CA ALA A 66 -7.75 -23.56 -36.60
C ALA A 66 -7.45 -24.77 -37.47
N ILE A 67 -6.57 -24.60 -38.45
CA ILE A 67 -6.14 -25.66 -39.36
C ILE A 67 -4.66 -25.91 -39.19
N ALA A 68 -4.25 -27.16 -39.37
CA ALA A 68 -2.86 -27.60 -39.28
C ALA A 68 -2.52 -28.43 -40.52
N GLY A 69 -1.36 -28.20 -41.12
CA GLY A 69 -0.92 -28.93 -42.30
C GLY A 69 0.47 -28.54 -42.77
N ASN A 70 0.94 -29.17 -43.85
CA ASN A 70 2.22 -28.87 -44.46
C ASN A 70 2.06 -27.80 -45.54
N VAL A 71 3.02 -26.88 -45.61
CA VAL A 71 3.05 -25.85 -46.65
C VAL A 71 3.41 -26.48 -47.99
N SER A 72 2.55 -26.34 -49.00
CA SER A 72 2.74 -26.93 -50.33
C SER A 72 3.83 -26.24 -51.14
N ASP A 73 4.51 -27.00 -52.00
CA ASP A 73 5.41 -26.49 -53.04
C ASP A 73 4.68 -25.69 -54.13
N ARG A 74 3.33 -25.79 -54.20
CA ARG A 74 2.48 -25.03 -55.13
C ARG A 74 2.26 -23.57 -54.71
N SER A 75 2.80 -23.18 -53.55
CA SER A 75 2.64 -21.85 -52.96
C SER A 75 3.46 -20.78 -53.69
N SER A 76 3.02 -19.52 -53.61
CA SER A 76 3.87 -18.40 -54.06
C SER A 76 5.10 -18.30 -53.14
N THR A 77 6.29 -18.11 -53.71
CA THR A 77 7.54 -18.05 -52.90
C THR A 77 8.28 -16.74 -53.13
N VAL A 78 8.86 -16.23 -52.06
CA VAL A 78 9.76 -15.08 -52.01
C VAL A 78 11.14 -15.59 -51.58
N THR A 79 12.20 -14.97 -52.10
CA THR A 79 13.57 -15.30 -51.69
C THR A 79 13.93 -14.57 -50.40
N THR A 80 14.43 -15.31 -49.41
CA THR A 80 14.91 -14.74 -48.14
C THR A 80 16.16 -13.87 -48.37
N PRO A 81 16.27 -12.69 -47.73
CA PRO A 81 17.36 -11.75 -48.00
C PRO A 81 18.78 -12.24 -47.65
N TYR A 82 18.95 -13.05 -46.62
CA TYR A 82 20.23 -13.46 -46.06
C TYR A 82 20.54 -14.94 -46.33
N SER A 83 19.59 -15.85 -46.10
CA SER A 83 19.80 -17.29 -46.34
C SER A 83 19.57 -17.71 -47.80
N THR A 84 18.98 -16.85 -48.64
CA THR A 84 18.67 -17.10 -50.07
C THR A 84 17.79 -18.34 -50.32
N GLN A 85 16.98 -18.73 -49.33
CA GLN A 85 16.02 -19.81 -49.41
C GLN A 85 14.70 -19.34 -50.05
N LYS A 86 13.92 -20.26 -50.62
CA LYS A 86 12.56 -19.98 -51.08
C LYS A 86 11.60 -20.16 -49.90
N ALA A 87 10.93 -19.09 -49.50
CA ALA A 87 9.98 -19.10 -48.40
C ALA A 87 8.66 -18.47 -48.85
N VAL A 88 7.53 -18.91 -48.30
CA VAL A 88 6.26 -18.24 -48.60
C VAL A 88 6.09 -16.95 -47.80
N TYR A 89 6.69 -16.91 -46.62
CA TYR A 89 6.77 -15.72 -45.79
C TYR A 89 8.15 -15.61 -45.19
N VAL A 90 8.68 -14.39 -45.11
CA VAL A 90 9.91 -14.08 -44.39
C VAL A 90 9.80 -12.74 -43.68
N ARG A 91 10.14 -12.75 -42.40
CA ARG A 91 10.49 -11.56 -41.62
C ARG A 91 11.99 -11.57 -41.38
N TYR A 92 12.66 -10.46 -41.67
CA TYR A 92 14.11 -10.33 -41.47
C TYR A 92 14.44 -9.09 -40.65
N LYS A 93 15.52 -9.17 -39.88
CA LYS A 93 16.01 -8.08 -39.06
C LYS A 93 17.55 -8.04 -39.12
N LEU A 94 18.09 -6.87 -39.42
CA LEU A 94 19.50 -6.53 -39.29
C LEU A 94 19.68 -5.65 -38.08
N GLU A 95 20.48 -6.11 -37.13
CA GLU A 95 20.79 -5.40 -35.90
C GLU A 95 22.29 -5.15 -35.80
N GLU A 96 22.66 -4.06 -35.13
CA GLU A 96 24.05 -3.73 -34.83
C GLU A 96 24.22 -3.48 -33.33
N GLU A 97 25.13 -4.21 -32.71
CA GLU A 97 25.60 -3.98 -31.35
C GLU A 97 26.58 -2.79 -31.36
N TYR A 98 26.40 -1.84 -30.46
CA TYR A 98 27.33 -0.73 -30.29
C TYR A 98 27.52 -0.44 -28.81
N ARG A 99 28.66 0.16 -28.46
CA ARG A 99 28.93 0.62 -27.10
C ARG A 99 28.65 2.11 -26.98
N ASP A 100 28.00 2.49 -25.90
CA ASP A 100 27.91 3.91 -25.54
C ASP A 100 29.24 4.42 -24.94
N SER A 101 29.25 5.71 -24.56
CA SER A 101 30.40 6.36 -23.94
C SER A 101 30.81 5.77 -22.58
N ASP A 102 29.89 5.06 -21.93
CA ASP A 102 30.07 4.47 -20.60
C ASP A 102 30.53 3.01 -20.70
N GLY A 103 30.57 2.46 -21.92
CA GLY A 103 31.05 1.12 -22.24
C GLY A 103 29.95 0.04 -22.23
N ASP A 104 28.70 0.44 -22.01
CA ASP A 104 27.53 -0.44 -22.02
C ASP A 104 27.14 -0.79 -23.45
N ARG A 105 26.75 -2.05 -23.66
CA ARG A 105 26.38 -2.56 -24.98
C ARG A 105 24.89 -2.33 -25.24
N HIS A 106 24.58 -1.76 -26.39
CA HIS A 106 23.23 -1.51 -26.88
C HIS A 106 23.07 -2.13 -28.27
N VAL A 107 21.83 -2.49 -28.62
CA VAL A 107 21.50 -3.02 -29.96
C VAL A 107 20.56 -2.06 -30.64
N ARG A 108 20.83 -1.73 -31.92
CA ARG A 108 19.92 -0.95 -32.77
C ARG A 108 19.54 -1.72 -34.02
N THR A 109 18.29 -1.61 -34.45
CA THR A 109 17.83 -2.14 -35.73
C THR A 109 18.30 -1.21 -36.86
N LEU A 110 19.08 -1.74 -37.81
CA LEU A 110 19.52 -1.02 -39.00
C LEU A 110 18.55 -1.19 -40.18
N ASP A 111 18.01 -2.40 -40.31
CA ASP A 111 17.06 -2.75 -41.37
C ASP A 111 16.11 -3.83 -40.88
N SER A 112 14.86 -3.78 -41.33
CA SER A 112 13.86 -4.79 -41.03
C SER A 112 12.76 -4.75 -42.08
N GLY A 113 12.25 -5.91 -42.44
CA GLY A 113 11.13 -5.99 -43.35
C GLY A 113 10.44 -7.34 -43.32
N GLU A 114 9.28 -7.36 -43.96
CA GLU A 114 8.43 -8.53 -44.11
C GLU A 114 8.08 -8.67 -45.59
N ARG A 115 8.11 -9.90 -46.08
CA ARG A 115 7.67 -10.24 -47.44
C ARG A 115 6.93 -11.56 -47.39
N GLY A 116 5.82 -11.65 -48.10
CA GLY A 116 5.11 -12.90 -48.27
C GLY A 116 4.04 -12.82 -49.33
N GLY A 117 3.39 -13.95 -49.56
CA GLY A 117 2.28 -14.08 -50.47
C GLY A 117 1.32 -15.19 -50.04
N PRO A 118 0.26 -15.43 -50.82
CA PRO A 118 -0.66 -16.53 -50.56
C PRO A 118 0.05 -17.89 -50.68
N PHE A 119 -0.31 -18.83 -49.81
CA PHE A 119 0.20 -20.21 -49.83
C PHE A 119 -0.92 -21.22 -49.79
N VAL A 120 -0.58 -22.47 -50.11
CA VAL A 120 -1.48 -23.61 -49.98
C VAL A 120 -1.01 -24.46 -48.79
N LEU A 121 -1.96 -24.79 -47.91
CA LEU A 121 -1.77 -25.73 -46.81
C LEU A 121 -2.39 -27.08 -47.19
N GLU A 122 -1.70 -28.18 -46.89
CA GLU A 122 -2.13 -29.54 -47.22
C GLU A 122 -2.09 -30.45 -45.99
N ASP A 123 -3.15 -31.24 -45.80
CA ASP A 123 -3.23 -32.31 -44.80
C ASP A 123 -3.75 -33.61 -45.44
N ASP A 124 -3.95 -34.67 -44.63
CA ASP A 124 -4.43 -35.97 -45.12
C ASP A 124 -5.87 -35.92 -45.68
N SER A 125 -6.61 -34.85 -45.40
CA SER A 125 -8.03 -34.67 -45.75
C SER A 125 -8.26 -33.74 -46.95
N GLY A 126 -7.30 -32.86 -47.28
CA GLY A 126 -7.41 -31.96 -48.41
C GLY A 126 -6.33 -30.86 -48.48
N SER A 127 -6.58 -29.86 -49.33
CA SER A 127 -5.71 -28.69 -49.50
C SER A 127 -6.53 -27.41 -49.53
N VAL A 128 -6.05 -26.34 -48.90
CA VAL A 128 -6.73 -25.04 -48.87
C VAL A 128 -5.78 -23.88 -49.13
N THR A 129 -6.25 -22.84 -49.83
CA THR A 129 -5.46 -21.63 -50.09
C THR A 129 -5.59 -20.67 -48.92
N ILE A 130 -4.46 -20.19 -48.41
CA ILE A 130 -4.36 -19.17 -47.37
C ILE A 130 -4.07 -17.83 -48.05
N THR A 131 -5.05 -16.94 -48.03
CA THR A 131 -4.94 -15.63 -48.67
C THR A 131 -4.46 -14.61 -47.65
N THR A 132 -3.27 -14.05 -47.91
CA THR A 132 -2.61 -13.06 -47.08
C THR A 132 -2.54 -11.73 -47.83
N ASP A 133 -3.21 -10.71 -47.32
CA ASP A 133 -3.23 -9.36 -47.92
C ASP A 133 -1.93 -8.59 -47.62
N PHE A 134 -0.79 -9.00 -48.22
CA PHE A 134 0.48 -8.29 -48.04
C PHE A 134 0.57 -7.03 -48.93
N PRO A 135 1.14 -5.91 -48.44
CA PRO A 135 1.83 -5.70 -47.16
C PRO A 135 0.94 -5.24 -45.99
N GLU A 136 -0.38 -5.11 -46.16
CA GLU A 136 -1.30 -4.47 -45.21
C GLU A 136 -2.07 -5.47 -44.29
N SER A 137 -1.42 -6.51 -43.75
CA SER A 137 -2.15 -7.53 -42.96
C SER A 137 -1.77 -7.53 -41.47
N GLY A 138 -2.75 -7.35 -40.59
CA GLY A 138 -2.63 -7.52 -39.13
C GLY A 138 -2.56 -8.98 -38.66
N ILE A 139 -1.81 -9.82 -39.40
CA ILE A 139 -1.63 -11.25 -39.11
C ILE A 139 -0.42 -11.41 -38.20
N GLU A 140 -0.57 -12.18 -37.12
CA GLU A 140 0.53 -12.52 -36.23
C GLU A 140 1.30 -13.75 -36.74
N TRP A 141 2.60 -13.57 -37.00
CA TRP A 141 3.49 -14.63 -37.48
C TRP A 141 4.39 -15.15 -36.36
N HIS A 142 4.11 -16.36 -35.89
CA HIS A 142 4.85 -17.06 -34.83
C HIS A 142 5.73 -18.16 -35.42
N LEU A 143 6.86 -17.73 -35.97
CA LEU A 143 7.81 -18.60 -36.66
C LEU A 143 9.07 -18.81 -35.82
N ASN A 144 9.64 -20.00 -35.88
CA ASN A 144 10.97 -20.26 -35.36
C ASN A 144 12.02 -19.52 -36.21
N ARG A 145 13.12 -19.10 -35.58
CA ARG A 145 14.21 -18.41 -36.29
C ARG A 145 14.88 -19.39 -37.25
N SER A 146 14.72 -19.17 -38.56
CA SER A 146 15.23 -20.04 -39.62
C SER A 146 16.69 -19.76 -39.95
N TYR A 147 17.16 -18.52 -39.73
CA TYR A 147 18.55 -18.13 -39.96
C TYR A 147 19.06 -17.16 -38.90
N TYR A 148 20.30 -17.37 -38.46
CA TYR A 148 21.04 -16.42 -37.63
C TYR A 148 22.50 -16.43 -38.03
N ARG A 149 23.06 -15.23 -38.28
CA ARG A 149 24.50 -15.06 -38.49
C ARG A 149 24.97 -13.78 -37.82
N GLU A 150 26.10 -13.87 -37.15
CA GLU A 150 26.78 -12.73 -36.54
C GLU A 150 28.08 -12.47 -37.29
N VAL A 151 28.30 -11.23 -37.71
CA VAL A 151 29.51 -10.80 -38.44
C VAL A 151 29.99 -9.47 -37.88
N GLY A 152 31.05 -9.52 -37.09
CA GLY A 152 31.50 -8.37 -36.29
C GLY A 152 30.39 -7.98 -35.31
N ASP A 153 30.04 -6.69 -35.28
CA ASP A 153 28.98 -6.19 -34.40
C ASP A 153 27.57 -6.30 -35.03
N ARG A 154 27.42 -6.95 -36.19
CA ARG A 154 26.13 -7.05 -36.90
C ARG A 154 25.51 -8.43 -36.78
N MET A 155 24.23 -8.46 -36.46
CA MET A 155 23.40 -9.65 -36.32
C MET A 155 22.34 -9.68 -37.42
N TYR A 156 22.35 -10.75 -38.21
CA TYR A 156 21.42 -11.02 -39.29
C TYR A 156 20.47 -12.13 -38.83
N SER A 157 19.20 -11.80 -38.64
CA SER A 157 18.17 -12.76 -38.21
C SER A 157 17.05 -12.88 -39.24
N GLU A 158 16.61 -14.10 -39.52
CA GLU A 158 15.44 -14.38 -40.35
C GLU A 158 14.48 -15.36 -39.68
N TRP A 159 13.20 -15.14 -39.91
CA TRP A 159 12.10 -16.01 -39.56
C TRP A 159 11.32 -16.26 -40.84
N ALA A 160 11.45 -17.46 -41.39
CA ALA A 160 10.88 -17.81 -42.68
C ALA A 160 10.01 -19.06 -42.57
N LEU A 161 8.90 -19.09 -43.31
CA LEU A 161 8.06 -20.26 -43.48
C LEU A 161 8.32 -20.85 -44.86
N VAL A 162 8.86 -22.06 -44.91
CA VAL A 162 9.37 -22.71 -46.13
C VAL A 162 8.39 -23.79 -46.59
N PRO A 163 8.24 -24.05 -47.90
CA PRO A 163 7.52 -25.22 -48.38
C PRO A 163 8.05 -26.51 -47.74
N GLY A 164 7.13 -27.36 -47.26
CA GLY A 164 7.43 -28.54 -46.45
C GLY A 164 7.38 -28.33 -44.94
N ASP A 165 7.38 -27.08 -44.45
CA ASP A 165 7.18 -26.80 -43.03
C ASP A 165 5.74 -27.12 -42.62
N HIS A 166 5.58 -27.62 -41.39
CA HIS A 166 4.27 -27.80 -40.78
C HIS A 166 3.82 -26.48 -40.14
N ALA A 167 2.67 -25.97 -40.55
CA ALA A 167 2.12 -24.70 -40.11
C ALA A 167 0.70 -24.85 -39.58
N ARG A 168 0.35 -23.99 -38.63
CA ARG A 168 -0.99 -23.82 -38.10
C ARG A 168 -1.52 -22.44 -38.45
N VAL A 169 -2.76 -22.37 -38.89
CA VAL A 169 -3.40 -21.12 -39.31
C VAL A 169 -4.72 -20.97 -38.56
N VAL A 170 -4.92 -19.81 -37.93
CA VAL A 170 -6.23 -19.40 -37.43
C VAL A 170 -6.78 -18.31 -38.31
N GLY A 171 -7.85 -18.67 -39.02
CA GLY A 171 -8.45 -17.86 -40.07
C GLY A 171 -9.90 -18.24 -40.31
N ARG A 172 -10.57 -17.47 -41.16
CA ARG A 172 -11.95 -17.69 -41.57
C ARG A 172 -11.99 -18.32 -42.94
N TYR A 173 -12.59 -19.49 -43.05
CA TYR A 173 -12.78 -20.17 -44.32
C TYR A 173 -14.01 -19.60 -45.06
N LEU A 174 -13.81 -19.28 -46.33
CA LEU A 174 -14.84 -18.83 -47.27
C LEU A 174 -15.06 -19.93 -48.32
N PRO A 175 -16.21 -20.64 -48.28
CA PRO A 175 -16.44 -21.77 -49.17
C PRO A 175 -16.60 -21.37 -50.64
N THR A 176 -16.94 -20.11 -50.93
CA THR A 176 -17.13 -19.60 -52.30
C THR A 176 -15.83 -19.64 -53.11
N ASP A 177 -14.73 -19.24 -52.51
CA ASP A 177 -13.41 -19.12 -53.15
C ASP A 177 -12.42 -20.20 -52.68
N GLN A 178 -12.86 -21.10 -51.80
CA GLN A 178 -12.05 -22.15 -51.16
C GLN A 178 -10.76 -21.61 -50.53
N GLU A 179 -10.87 -20.45 -49.89
CA GLU A 179 -9.75 -19.75 -49.27
C GLU A 179 -9.99 -19.49 -47.78
N VAL A 180 -8.89 -19.35 -47.05
CA VAL A 180 -8.87 -18.88 -45.66
C VAL A 180 -8.38 -17.43 -45.66
N VAL A 181 -9.19 -16.55 -45.09
CA VAL A 181 -8.90 -15.12 -44.93
C VAL A 181 -8.79 -14.74 -43.46
N PHE A 182 -8.13 -13.63 -43.16
CA PHE A 182 -7.85 -13.19 -41.78
C PHE A 182 -8.76 -12.06 -41.28
N ARG A 183 -9.87 -11.80 -41.98
CA ARG A 183 -10.81 -10.70 -41.68
C ARG A 183 -11.94 -11.17 -40.74
N ASP A 184 -12.49 -10.24 -39.95
CA ASP A 184 -13.63 -10.44 -39.03
C ASP A 184 -13.44 -11.47 -37.88
N LEU A 185 -12.20 -11.88 -37.58
CA LEU A 185 -11.92 -12.84 -36.50
C LEU A 185 -12.16 -12.27 -35.09
N SER A 186 -12.08 -10.96 -34.93
CA SER A 186 -12.30 -10.27 -33.65
C SER A 186 -13.70 -10.48 -33.08
N ARG A 187 -14.71 -10.72 -33.91
CA ARG A 187 -16.08 -11.04 -33.47
C ARG A 187 -16.16 -12.35 -32.68
N PHE A 188 -15.24 -13.27 -32.96
CA PHE A 188 -15.15 -14.57 -32.31
C PHE A 188 -14.09 -14.61 -31.19
N SER A 189 -13.51 -13.45 -30.86
CA SER A 189 -12.34 -13.34 -29.98
C SER A 189 -11.16 -14.18 -30.45
N LEU A 190 -10.97 -14.35 -31.77
CA LEU A 190 -9.85 -15.11 -32.33
C LEU A 190 -8.78 -14.18 -32.91
N PRO A 191 -7.48 -14.50 -32.70
CA PRO A 191 -6.40 -13.79 -33.37
C PRO A 191 -6.26 -14.26 -34.82
N ALA A 192 -5.91 -13.33 -35.72
CA ALA A 192 -5.40 -13.68 -37.05
C ALA A 192 -3.96 -14.16 -36.89
N MET A 193 -3.68 -15.45 -37.10
CA MET A 193 -2.32 -15.94 -36.88
C MET A 193 -1.90 -17.09 -37.79
N VAL A 194 -0.60 -17.14 -38.04
CA VAL A 194 0.10 -18.25 -38.69
C VAL A 194 1.30 -18.62 -37.82
N SER A 195 1.37 -19.88 -37.40
CA SER A 195 2.36 -20.36 -36.43
C SER A 195 3.03 -21.64 -36.92
N SER A 196 4.35 -21.72 -36.71
CA SER A 196 5.11 -22.98 -36.83
C SER A 196 5.06 -23.81 -35.55
N GLN A 197 4.57 -23.22 -34.47
CA GLN A 197 4.46 -23.83 -33.15
C GLN A 197 3.06 -24.43 -32.97
N SER A 198 2.85 -25.13 -31.85
CA SER A 198 1.55 -25.66 -31.48
C SER A 198 0.69 -24.61 -30.78
N LEU A 199 -0.64 -24.71 -30.94
CA LEU A 199 -1.59 -23.71 -30.44
C LEU A 199 -1.55 -23.56 -28.91
N ASP A 200 -1.08 -24.58 -28.20
CA ASP A 200 -0.89 -24.57 -26.75
C ASP A 200 0.27 -23.66 -26.32
N VAL A 201 1.35 -23.58 -27.11
CA VAL A 201 2.46 -22.67 -26.87
C VAL A 201 2.00 -21.23 -27.14
N ASP A 202 1.35 -20.99 -28.27
CA ASP A 202 0.81 -19.67 -28.62
C ASP A 202 -0.26 -19.19 -27.62
N GLY A 203 -1.13 -20.11 -27.17
CA GLY A 203 -2.11 -19.85 -26.13
C GLY A 203 -1.45 -19.54 -24.78
N GLY A 204 -0.46 -20.34 -24.37
CA GLY A 204 0.29 -20.16 -23.13
C GLY A 204 1.02 -18.82 -23.05
N ASP A 205 1.68 -18.41 -24.13
CA ASP A 205 2.39 -17.12 -24.20
C ASP A 205 1.43 -15.94 -24.11
N ARG A 206 0.26 -16.03 -24.77
CA ARG A 206 -0.79 -15.01 -24.63
C ARG A 206 -1.37 -14.97 -23.22
N LEU A 207 -1.63 -16.13 -22.59
CA LEU A 207 -2.10 -16.18 -21.20
C LEU A 207 -1.12 -15.50 -20.25
N PHE A 208 0.17 -15.77 -20.41
CA PHE A 208 1.22 -15.15 -19.60
C PHE A 208 1.30 -13.64 -19.83
N GLY A 209 1.28 -13.19 -21.09
CA GLY A 209 1.26 -11.78 -21.45
C GLY A 209 0.03 -11.05 -20.89
N ALA A 210 -1.14 -11.66 -21.01
CA ALA A 210 -2.40 -11.18 -20.45
C ALA A 210 -2.33 -11.05 -18.94
N ALA A 211 -1.88 -12.09 -18.24
CA ALA A 211 -1.75 -12.13 -16.79
C ALA A 211 -0.87 -11.01 -16.24
N ILE A 212 0.29 -10.77 -16.87
CA ILE A 212 1.19 -9.68 -16.46
C ILE A 212 0.53 -8.33 -16.70
N ARG A 213 -0.05 -8.09 -17.89
CA ARG A 213 -0.69 -6.80 -18.23
C ARG A 213 -1.85 -6.50 -17.28
N ILE A 214 -2.69 -7.49 -17.01
CA ILE A 214 -3.81 -7.39 -16.07
C ILE A 214 -3.29 -7.10 -14.66
N SER A 215 -2.24 -7.79 -14.20
CA SER A 215 -1.69 -7.57 -12.85
C SER A 215 -1.08 -6.18 -12.69
N ILE A 216 -0.32 -5.70 -13.68
CA ILE A 216 0.19 -4.32 -13.70
C ILE A 216 -0.98 -3.34 -13.69
N ALA A 217 -2.01 -3.60 -14.50
CA ALA A 217 -3.18 -2.74 -14.60
C ALA A 217 -3.96 -2.65 -13.28
N THR A 218 -4.16 -3.75 -12.56
CA THR A 218 -4.85 -3.71 -11.26
C THR A 218 -4.04 -2.93 -10.21
N GLY A 219 -2.72 -3.12 -10.17
CA GLY A 219 -1.83 -2.35 -9.31
C GLY A 219 -1.86 -0.85 -9.63
N LEU A 220 -1.79 -0.49 -10.92
CA LEU A 220 -1.88 0.90 -11.38
C LEU A 220 -3.26 1.52 -11.13
N LEU A 221 -4.35 0.75 -11.23
CA LEU A 221 -5.70 1.22 -10.92
C LEU A 221 -5.80 1.63 -9.45
N ALA A 222 -5.37 0.75 -8.53
CA ALA A 222 -5.37 1.03 -7.10
C ALA A 222 -4.49 2.25 -6.76
N LEU A 223 -3.30 2.32 -7.36
CA LEU A 223 -2.40 3.46 -7.21
C LEU A 223 -3.03 4.76 -7.74
N GLY A 224 -3.56 4.76 -8.96
CA GLY A 224 -4.15 5.92 -9.61
C GLY A 224 -5.35 6.48 -8.83
N LEU A 225 -6.23 5.61 -8.33
CA LEU A 225 -7.36 6.01 -7.48
C LEU A 225 -6.88 6.64 -6.17
N ALA A 226 -5.91 6.02 -5.52
CA ALA A 226 -5.32 6.54 -4.30
C ALA A 226 -4.63 7.91 -4.49
N LEU A 227 -3.86 8.07 -5.56
CA LEU A 227 -3.24 9.35 -5.92
C LEU A 227 -4.29 10.42 -6.22
N THR A 228 -5.40 10.04 -6.84
CA THR A 228 -6.55 10.93 -7.10
C THR A 228 -7.18 11.42 -5.79
N LEU A 229 -7.46 10.51 -4.86
CA LEU A 229 -8.01 10.87 -3.54
C LEU A 229 -7.06 11.80 -2.76
N THR A 230 -5.75 11.54 -2.86
CA THR A 230 -4.71 12.37 -2.27
C THR A 230 -4.68 13.77 -2.93
N ALA A 231 -4.79 13.85 -4.25
CA ALA A 231 -4.82 15.12 -4.99
C ALA A 231 -6.07 15.95 -4.66
N LEU A 232 -7.21 15.30 -4.41
CA LEU A 232 -8.48 15.91 -4.02
C LEU A 232 -8.55 16.33 -2.53
N ASN A 233 -7.45 16.21 -1.78
CA ASN A 233 -7.37 16.55 -0.36
C ASN A 233 -8.30 15.68 0.53
N ILE A 234 -8.65 14.48 0.06
CA ILE A 234 -9.46 13.52 0.82
C ILE A 234 -8.52 12.73 1.71
N HIS A 235 -8.25 13.26 2.92
CA HIS A 235 -7.36 12.64 3.90
C HIS A 235 -8.10 12.00 5.09
N ARG A 236 -9.44 12.01 5.04
CA ARG A 236 -10.23 11.28 6.03
C ARG A 236 -10.09 9.79 5.76
N PHE A 237 -9.36 9.13 6.64
CA PHE A 237 -8.93 7.75 6.49
C PHE A 237 -10.08 6.81 6.08
N TRP A 238 -11.25 6.92 6.72
CA TRP A 238 -12.42 6.08 6.41
C TRP A 238 -13.03 6.33 5.04
N ILE A 239 -13.09 7.59 4.60
CA ILE A 239 -13.59 7.92 3.25
C ILE A 239 -12.61 7.35 2.23
N TYR A 240 -11.31 7.56 2.44
CA TYR A 240 -10.26 7.06 1.59
C TYR A 240 -10.33 5.53 1.42
N VAL A 241 -10.45 4.81 2.54
CA VAL A 241 -10.56 3.35 2.62
C VAL A 241 -11.79 2.82 1.89
N LEU A 242 -12.95 3.40 2.17
CA LEU A 242 -14.23 2.94 1.65
C LEU A 242 -14.33 3.24 0.15
N THR A 243 -13.94 4.44 -0.29
CA THR A 243 -13.93 4.80 -1.70
C THR A 243 -12.99 3.90 -2.49
N LEU A 244 -11.76 3.67 -2.01
CA LEU A 244 -10.81 2.81 -2.70
C LEU A 244 -11.33 1.37 -2.80
N SER A 245 -11.89 0.83 -1.71
CA SER A 245 -12.42 -0.54 -1.69
C SER A 245 -13.61 -0.70 -2.62
N VAL A 246 -14.59 0.22 -2.58
CA VAL A 246 -15.79 0.17 -3.40
C VAL A 246 -15.45 0.35 -4.88
N VAL A 247 -14.60 1.33 -5.22
CA VAL A 247 -14.28 1.63 -6.62
C VAL A 247 -13.41 0.54 -7.24
N VAL A 248 -12.39 0.04 -6.54
CA VAL A 248 -11.57 -1.06 -7.06
C VAL A 248 -12.40 -2.34 -7.16
N THR A 249 -13.14 -2.69 -6.11
CA THR A 249 -13.90 -3.95 -6.10
C THR A 249 -15.02 -3.93 -7.13
N GLY A 250 -15.82 -2.86 -7.16
CA GLY A 250 -16.89 -2.68 -8.12
C GLY A 250 -16.37 -2.55 -9.55
N GLY A 251 -15.30 -1.78 -9.77
CA GLY A 251 -14.70 -1.60 -11.10
C GLY A 251 -14.16 -2.90 -11.68
N LEU A 252 -13.38 -3.66 -10.92
CA LEU A 252 -12.85 -4.95 -11.39
C LEU A 252 -13.95 -6.00 -11.56
N SER A 253 -14.95 -6.02 -10.67
CA SER A 253 -16.07 -6.96 -10.77
C SER A 253 -16.94 -6.69 -12.00
N THR A 254 -17.25 -5.42 -12.28
CA THR A 254 -18.03 -5.03 -13.47
C THR A 254 -17.27 -5.35 -14.76
N LEU A 255 -15.96 -5.08 -14.81
CA LEU A 255 -15.11 -5.43 -15.95
C LEU A 255 -15.04 -6.94 -16.15
N GLY A 256 -14.83 -7.72 -15.08
CA GLY A 256 -14.77 -9.19 -15.14
C GLY A 256 -16.07 -9.80 -15.68
N ILE A 257 -17.21 -9.38 -15.14
CA ILE A 257 -18.54 -9.86 -15.59
C ILE A 257 -18.81 -9.44 -17.04
N ALA A 258 -18.52 -8.20 -17.41
CA ALA A 258 -18.73 -7.70 -18.78
C ALA A 258 -17.90 -8.50 -19.79
N ARG A 259 -16.65 -8.83 -19.45
CA ARG A 259 -15.79 -9.65 -20.31
C ARG A 259 -16.25 -11.09 -20.41
N LEU A 260 -16.68 -11.71 -19.32
CA LEU A 260 -17.25 -13.05 -19.37
C LEU A 260 -18.48 -13.12 -20.27
N ASN A 261 -19.38 -12.13 -20.19
CA ASN A 261 -20.52 -12.06 -21.09
C ASN A 261 -20.10 -11.97 -22.56
N ALA A 262 -19.09 -11.14 -22.88
CA ALA A 262 -18.57 -11.02 -24.23
C ALA A 262 -17.93 -12.33 -24.72
N GLU A 263 -17.09 -12.97 -23.89
CA GLU A 263 -16.45 -14.25 -24.18
C GLU A 263 -17.49 -15.34 -24.49
N TRP A 264 -18.47 -15.54 -23.61
CA TRP A 264 -19.51 -16.55 -23.79
C TRP A 264 -20.40 -16.27 -25.01
N SER A 265 -20.63 -14.99 -25.35
CA SER A 265 -21.34 -14.63 -26.59
C SER A 265 -20.54 -14.98 -27.85
N ALA A 266 -19.22 -14.79 -27.82
CA ALA A 266 -18.33 -15.15 -28.92
C ALA A 266 -18.28 -16.68 -29.12
N ILE A 267 -18.20 -17.45 -28.03
CA ILE A 267 -18.24 -18.91 -28.04
C ILE A 267 -19.56 -19.42 -28.63
N ALA A 268 -20.69 -18.86 -28.18
CA ALA A 268 -22.00 -19.23 -28.73
C ALA A 268 -22.06 -18.96 -30.24
N SER A 269 -21.62 -17.79 -30.69
CA SER A 269 -21.62 -17.45 -32.13
C SER A 269 -20.70 -18.34 -32.96
N LEU A 270 -19.54 -18.74 -32.41
CA LEU A 270 -18.59 -19.66 -33.04
C LEU A 270 -19.26 -21.03 -33.27
N TYR A 271 -19.90 -21.56 -32.23
CA TYR A 271 -20.58 -22.85 -32.31
C TYR A 271 -21.80 -22.80 -33.23
N GLU A 272 -22.68 -21.82 -33.07
CA GLU A 272 -23.89 -21.64 -33.90
C GLU A 272 -23.54 -21.60 -35.39
N THR A 273 -22.50 -20.84 -35.76
CA THR A 273 -22.03 -20.73 -37.16
C THR A 273 -21.61 -22.10 -37.72
N ARG A 274 -20.90 -22.93 -36.94
CA ARG A 274 -20.48 -24.27 -37.39
C ARG A 274 -21.62 -25.28 -37.37
N PHE A 275 -22.54 -25.16 -36.42
CA PHE A 275 -23.70 -26.02 -36.32
C PHE A 275 -24.67 -25.80 -37.48
N GLU A 276 -24.95 -24.54 -37.86
CA GLU A 276 -25.78 -24.22 -39.05
C GLU A 276 -25.19 -24.80 -40.34
N ALA A 277 -23.86 -24.92 -40.44
CA ALA A 277 -23.23 -25.55 -41.59
C ALA A 277 -23.51 -27.07 -41.70
N LEU A 278 -23.91 -27.74 -40.61
CA LEU A 278 -24.29 -29.16 -40.62
C LEU A 278 -25.61 -29.39 -41.37
N ASP A 279 -26.57 -28.46 -41.29
CA ASP A 279 -27.87 -28.59 -41.95
C ASP A 279 -27.76 -28.65 -43.48
N GLY A 280 -26.66 -28.11 -44.06
CA GLY A 280 -26.35 -28.21 -45.49
C GLY A 280 -25.45 -29.38 -45.89
N ALA A 281 -24.77 -30.02 -44.93
CA ALA A 281 -23.68 -30.99 -45.18
C ALA A 281 -23.79 -32.25 -44.29
N GLN A 282 -25.03 -32.67 -43.95
CA GLN A 282 -25.37 -33.72 -42.99
C GLN A 282 -24.70 -35.10 -43.21
N GLN A 283 -24.07 -35.32 -44.37
CA GLN A 283 -23.34 -36.55 -44.72
C GLN A 283 -21.82 -36.47 -44.47
N ASN A 284 -21.26 -35.31 -44.09
CA ASN A 284 -19.83 -35.17 -43.83
C ASN A 284 -19.49 -35.55 -42.37
N SER A 285 -19.05 -36.79 -42.16
CA SER A 285 -18.66 -37.30 -40.84
C SER A 285 -17.50 -36.52 -40.20
N LEU A 286 -16.61 -35.92 -41.00
CA LEU A 286 -15.49 -35.11 -40.49
C LEU A 286 -15.98 -33.79 -39.88
N LEU A 287 -16.92 -33.11 -40.55
CA LEU A 287 -17.54 -31.88 -40.03
C LEU A 287 -18.35 -32.17 -38.76
N LEU A 288 -19.06 -33.30 -38.72
CA LEU A 288 -19.85 -33.70 -37.56
C LEU A 288 -18.97 -34.07 -36.35
N ALA A 289 -17.83 -34.73 -36.58
CA ALA A 289 -16.80 -34.97 -35.56
C ALA A 289 -16.17 -33.65 -35.03
N ASP A 290 -15.89 -32.68 -35.91
CA ASP A 290 -15.31 -31.39 -35.54
C ASP A 290 -16.24 -30.57 -34.64
N VAL A 291 -17.54 -30.46 -34.99
CA VAL A 291 -18.53 -29.74 -34.17
C VAL A 291 -18.71 -30.40 -32.81
N ALA A 292 -18.70 -31.73 -32.74
CA ALA A 292 -18.74 -32.46 -31.47
C ALA A 292 -17.48 -32.25 -30.62
N ALA A 293 -16.29 -32.24 -31.25
CA ALA A 293 -15.03 -31.96 -30.56
C ALA A 293 -15.00 -30.54 -29.97
N LEU A 294 -15.49 -29.54 -30.73
CA LEU A 294 -15.64 -28.16 -30.25
C LEU A 294 -16.53 -28.09 -29.00
N GLU A 295 -17.67 -28.80 -28.98
CA GLU A 295 -18.55 -28.84 -27.81
C GLU A 295 -17.84 -29.43 -26.58
N GLN A 296 -17.15 -30.55 -26.76
CA GLN A 296 -16.43 -31.24 -25.68
C GLN A 296 -15.32 -30.35 -25.10
N LEU A 297 -14.59 -29.62 -25.94
CA LEU A 297 -13.57 -28.66 -25.51
C LEU A 297 -14.17 -27.48 -24.74
N ILE A 298 -15.30 -26.92 -25.21
CA ILE A 298 -16.03 -25.88 -24.48
C ILE A 298 -16.42 -26.39 -23.08
N ARG A 299 -17.02 -27.58 -22.98
CA ARG A 299 -17.40 -28.18 -21.68
C ARG A 299 -16.18 -28.40 -20.79
N ARG A 300 -15.09 -28.95 -21.34
CA ARG A 300 -13.84 -29.22 -20.60
C ARG A 300 -13.20 -27.95 -20.04
N SER A 301 -13.24 -26.85 -20.80
CA SER A 301 -12.68 -25.55 -20.40
C SER A 301 -13.50 -24.79 -19.35
N THR A 302 -14.67 -25.32 -18.96
CA THR A 302 -15.61 -24.66 -18.03
C THR A 302 -15.31 -25.11 -16.58
N SER A 303 -14.33 -24.48 -15.92
CA SER A 303 -13.85 -24.91 -14.60
C SER A 303 -14.33 -24.04 -13.42
N GLY A 304 -14.55 -22.73 -13.63
CA GLY A 304 -14.97 -21.80 -12.57
C GLY A 304 -16.47 -21.85 -12.27
N TRP A 305 -16.88 -21.52 -11.04
CA TRP A 305 -18.30 -21.53 -10.65
C TRP A 305 -19.15 -20.54 -11.47
N LEU A 306 -18.57 -19.38 -11.82
CA LEU A 306 -19.25 -18.35 -12.60
C LEU A 306 -19.27 -18.71 -14.10
N ASP A 307 -18.21 -19.37 -14.59
CA ASP A 307 -18.17 -19.95 -15.93
C ASP A 307 -19.21 -21.08 -16.09
N GLN A 308 -19.36 -21.95 -15.10
CA GLN A 308 -20.41 -22.99 -15.10
C GLN A 308 -21.81 -22.36 -15.14
N TRP A 309 -22.05 -21.33 -14.33
CA TRP A 309 -23.33 -20.61 -14.35
C TRP A 309 -23.59 -19.93 -15.71
N MET A 310 -22.57 -19.33 -16.31
CA MET A 310 -22.67 -18.71 -17.64
C MET A 310 -22.90 -19.74 -18.75
N PHE A 311 -22.20 -20.88 -18.70
CA PHE A 311 -22.39 -22.00 -19.62
C PHE A 311 -23.84 -22.48 -19.61
N GLN A 312 -24.42 -22.72 -18.44
CA GLN A 312 -25.83 -23.13 -18.30
C GLN A 312 -26.79 -22.09 -18.90
N ARG A 313 -26.51 -20.81 -18.66
CA ARG A 313 -27.40 -19.71 -19.05
C ARG A 313 -27.33 -19.35 -20.55
N VAL A 314 -26.12 -19.37 -21.12
CA VAL A 314 -25.85 -18.87 -22.47
C VAL A 314 -25.79 -20.01 -23.48
N VAL A 315 -25.25 -21.16 -23.09
CA VAL A 315 -24.85 -22.23 -24.02
C VAL A 315 -25.72 -23.47 -23.88
N GLU A 316 -25.88 -24.05 -22.69
CA GLU A 316 -26.55 -25.36 -22.52
C GLU A 316 -28.01 -25.38 -23.00
N ASN A 317 -28.70 -24.24 -22.90
CA ASN A 317 -30.08 -24.09 -23.38
C ASN A 317 -30.18 -23.68 -24.86
N ARG A 318 -29.07 -23.34 -25.52
CA ARG A 318 -29.03 -22.80 -26.89
C ARG A 318 -28.30 -23.69 -27.90
N LEU A 319 -27.31 -24.46 -27.47
CA LEU A 319 -26.47 -25.26 -28.35
C LEU A 319 -26.98 -26.71 -28.41
N PRO A 320 -27.66 -27.13 -29.50
CA PRO A 320 -28.06 -28.52 -29.68
C PRO A 320 -26.84 -29.42 -29.92
N VAL A 321 -26.84 -30.60 -29.28
CA VAL A 321 -25.81 -31.63 -29.50
C VAL A 321 -26.15 -32.41 -30.78
N PRO A 322 -25.24 -32.51 -31.76
CA PRO A 322 -25.50 -33.33 -32.95
C PRO A 322 -25.58 -34.82 -32.55
N PRO A 323 -26.53 -35.60 -33.12
CA PRO A 323 -26.57 -37.04 -32.91
C PRO A 323 -25.32 -37.69 -33.53
N LEU A 324 -24.58 -38.45 -32.72
CA LEU A 324 -23.31 -39.09 -33.09
C LEU A 324 -23.49 -40.61 -33.16
N ASP A 325 -22.93 -41.24 -34.19
CA ASP A 325 -22.67 -42.69 -34.22
C ASP A 325 -21.33 -43.00 -33.54
N ASP A 326 -21.11 -44.27 -33.18
CA ASP A 326 -19.92 -44.70 -32.41
C ASP A 326 -18.59 -44.31 -33.11
N ASN A 327 -18.55 -44.35 -34.44
CA ASN A 327 -17.35 -44.00 -35.21
C ASN A 327 -17.08 -42.50 -35.18
N THR A 328 -18.09 -41.66 -35.41
CA THR A 328 -17.91 -40.20 -35.38
C THR A 328 -17.64 -39.69 -33.96
N ALA A 329 -18.22 -40.34 -32.94
CA ALA A 329 -17.89 -40.06 -31.55
C ALA A 329 -16.41 -40.37 -31.23
N ALA A 330 -15.88 -41.49 -31.73
CA ALA A 330 -14.47 -41.83 -31.58
C ALA A 330 -13.55 -40.84 -32.32
N MET A 331 -13.95 -40.37 -33.51
CA MET A 331 -13.22 -39.33 -34.24
C MET A 331 -13.20 -37.99 -33.49
N ALA A 332 -14.34 -37.56 -32.95
CA ALA A 332 -14.41 -36.36 -32.11
C ALA A 332 -13.50 -36.47 -30.89
N GLN A 333 -13.51 -37.62 -30.20
CA GLN A 333 -12.63 -37.87 -29.06
C GLN A 333 -11.15 -37.83 -29.48
N GLN A 334 -10.78 -38.38 -30.64
CA GLN A 334 -9.41 -38.29 -31.14
C GLN A 334 -8.98 -36.85 -31.44
N ILE A 335 -9.86 -35.99 -31.94
CA ILE A 335 -9.57 -34.56 -32.15
C ILE A 335 -9.31 -33.88 -30.80
N VAL A 336 -10.11 -34.19 -29.78
CA VAL A 336 -9.93 -33.66 -28.42
C VAL A 336 -8.66 -34.19 -27.75
N ASP A 337 -8.35 -35.47 -27.91
CA ASP A 337 -7.17 -36.10 -27.31
C ASP A 337 -5.87 -35.66 -27.99
N ARG A 338 -5.92 -35.31 -29.28
CA ARG A 338 -4.79 -34.73 -30.01
C ARG A 338 -4.49 -33.30 -29.59
N GLN A 339 -5.40 -32.62 -28.90
CA GLN A 339 -5.10 -31.29 -28.37
C GLN A 339 -4.11 -31.39 -27.20
N PRO A 340 -2.89 -30.84 -27.34
CA PRO A 340 -1.95 -30.78 -26.24
C PRO A 340 -2.52 -29.91 -25.11
N HIS A 341 -2.29 -30.31 -23.86
CA HIS A 341 -2.66 -29.49 -22.69
C HIS A 341 -1.68 -28.32 -22.61
N GLY A 342 -2.17 -27.09 -22.54
CA GLY A 342 -1.36 -25.87 -22.36
C GLY A 342 -0.34 -26.02 -21.24
N HIS A 343 0.95 -26.12 -21.59
CA HIS A 343 2.01 -26.10 -20.59
C HIS A 343 2.52 -24.67 -20.42
N TYR A 344 2.44 -24.19 -19.18
CA TYR A 344 2.97 -22.89 -18.78
C TYR A 344 4.51 -22.89 -18.79
N GLN A 345 5.15 -22.44 -19.88
CA GLN A 345 6.62 -22.40 -19.96
C GLN A 345 7.26 -21.43 -18.95
N HIS A 346 6.53 -20.40 -18.52
CA HIS A 346 7.04 -19.31 -17.66
C HIS A 346 6.45 -19.26 -16.25
N GLY A 347 5.91 -20.37 -15.73
CA GLY A 347 5.29 -20.41 -14.39
C GLY A 347 6.19 -19.89 -13.27
N TRP A 348 7.50 -20.18 -13.31
CA TRP A 348 8.45 -19.74 -12.29
C TRP A 348 8.59 -18.20 -12.21
N ILE A 349 8.46 -17.49 -13.33
CA ILE A 349 8.55 -16.02 -13.39
C ILE A 349 7.34 -15.42 -12.67
N SER A 350 6.15 -15.96 -12.90
CA SER A 350 4.93 -15.51 -12.22
C SER A 350 5.03 -15.70 -10.71
N TRP A 351 5.54 -16.84 -10.24
CA TRP A 351 5.81 -17.09 -8.83
C TRP A 351 6.84 -16.12 -8.23
N ALA A 352 7.94 -15.87 -8.94
CA ALA A 352 8.97 -14.93 -8.49
C ALA A 352 8.44 -13.49 -8.37
N LEU A 353 7.65 -13.02 -9.36
CA LEU A 353 7.01 -11.70 -9.33
C LEU A 353 5.97 -11.60 -8.22
N THR A 354 5.18 -12.66 -8.01
CA THR A 354 4.18 -12.73 -6.94
C THR A 354 4.83 -12.62 -5.56
N LEU A 355 5.89 -13.39 -5.31
CA LEU A 355 6.61 -13.37 -4.04
C LEU A 355 7.34 -12.04 -3.82
N GLY A 356 8.02 -11.52 -4.84
CA GLY A 356 8.72 -10.23 -4.78
C GLY A 356 7.79 -9.05 -4.51
N SER A 357 6.67 -8.98 -5.22
CA SER A 357 5.65 -7.93 -5.02
C SER A 357 4.98 -8.04 -3.65
N PHE A 358 4.69 -9.24 -3.16
CA PHE A 358 4.11 -9.46 -1.83
C PHE A 358 5.04 -9.01 -0.70
N ILE A 359 6.33 -9.36 -0.77
CA ILE A 359 7.33 -8.94 0.21
C ILE A 359 7.49 -7.41 0.20
N LEU A 360 7.56 -6.81 -1.00
CA LEU A 360 7.62 -5.36 -1.14
C LEU A 360 6.35 -4.67 -0.60
N ALA A 361 5.17 -5.26 -0.84
CA ALA A 361 3.90 -4.78 -0.33
C ALA A 361 3.89 -4.74 1.20
N ILE A 362 4.38 -5.80 1.86
CA ILE A 362 4.51 -5.86 3.33
C ILE A 362 5.51 -4.80 3.83
N GLY A 363 6.67 -4.68 3.19
CA GLY A 363 7.68 -3.68 3.57
C GLY A 363 7.15 -2.24 3.50
N LEU A 364 6.45 -1.93 2.41
CA LEU A 364 5.79 -0.62 2.24
C LEU A 364 4.63 -0.42 3.21
N LEU A 365 3.85 -1.47 3.50
CA LEU A 365 2.78 -1.41 4.50
C LEU A 365 3.36 -1.09 5.87
N TYR A 366 4.44 -1.75 6.27
CA TYR A 366 5.12 -1.51 7.54
C TYR A 366 5.62 -0.05 7.65
N LEU A 367 6.27 0.46 6.60
CA LEU A 367 6.69 1.86 6.54
C LEU A 367 5.50 2.81 6.62
N ALA A 368 4.40 2.51 5.92
CA ALA A 368 3.18 3.28 5.95
C ALA A 368 2.55 3.30 7.36
N ILE A 369 2.43 2.16 8.03
CA ILE A 369 1.97 2.05 9.43
C ILE A 369 2.82 2.96 10.32
N ARG A 370 4.15 2.92 10.18
CA ARG A 370 5.07 3.74 10.98
C ARG A 370 4.84 5.24 10.79
N THR A 371 4.59 5.68 9.55
CA THR A 371 4.30 7.09 9.26
C THR A 371 2.92 7.54 9.74
N VAL A 372 1.90 6.68 9.63
CA VAL A 372 0.53 6.96 10.08
C VAL A 372 0.40 6.93 11.61
N LYS A 373 1.23 6.14 12.30
CA LYS A 373 1.26 6.07 13.78
C LYS A 373 1.42 7.45 14.42
N PHE A 374 2.27 8.32 13.87
CA PHE A 374 2.46 9.67 14.40
C PHE A 374 1.19 10.51 14.28
N LYS A 375 0.51 10.47 13.12
CA LYS A 375 -0.77 11.14 12.91
C LYS A 375 -1.82 10.69 13.92
N ARG A 376 -1.96 9.37 14.12
CA ARG A 376 -2.95 8.82 15.06
C ARG A 376 -2.63 9.14 16.51
N LEU A 377 -1.35 9.25 16.87
CA LEU A 377 -0.94 9.71 18.19
C LEU A 377 -1.39 11.15 18.44
N MET A 378 -1.21 12.07 17.48
CA MET A 378 -1.74 13.43 17.61
C MET A 378 -3.26 13.43 17.78
N GLU A 379 -4.00 12.72 16.91
CA GLU A 379 -5.47 12.63 17.00
C GLU A 379 -5.99 11.97 18.29
N ALA A 380 -5.15 11.19 18.99
CA ALA A 380 -5.52 10.46 20.20
C ALA A 380 -5.09 11.15 21.50
N VAL A 381 -4.17 12.12 21.42
CA VAL A 381 -3.73 12.91 22.59
C VAL A 381 -4.64 14.13 22.70
N PRO A 382 -5.38 14.31 23.80
CA PRO A 382 -6.21 15.50 23.95
C PRO A 382 -5.31 16.74 24.14
N THR A 383 -5.73 17.87 23.58
CA THR A 383 -5.14 19.18 23.91
C THR A 383 -5.39 19.46 25.40
N SER A 384 -4.30 19.59 26.16
CA SER A 384 -4.31 20.01 27.55
C SER A 384 -4.11 21.53 27.64
N SER A 385 -4.65 22.15 28.68
CA SER A 385 -4.22 23.50 29.07
C SER A 385 -2.90 23.43 29.85
N THR A 386 -2.19 24.55 29.93
CA THR A 386 -0.91 24.67 30.64
C THR A 386 -1.05 24.34 32.14
N GLN A 387 -2.10 24.82 32.81
CA GLN A 387 -2.42 24.47 34.21
C GLN A 387 -2.96 23.04 34.37
N GLY A 388 -3.67 22.54 33.37
CA GLY A 388 -4.24 21.19 33.35
C GLY A 388 -3.26 20.11 32.90
N LEU A 389 -1.97 20.46 32.76
CA LEU A 389 -0.95 19.55 32.29
C LEU A 389 -0.78 18.38 33.26
N SER A 390 -0.75 17.17 32.73
CA SER A 390 -0.52 15.96 33.51
C SER A 390 0.70 15.21 32.99
N PHE A 391 1.38 14.53 33.92
CA PHE A 391 2.60 13.78 33.62
C PHE A 391 2.36 12.76 32.49
N GLY A 392 3.19 12.80 31.45
CA GLY A 392 3.07 11.96 30.26
C GLY A 392 2.96 12.73 28.94
N LEU A 393 2.64 12.03 27.85
CA LEU A 393 2.49 12.64 26.53
C LEU A 393 1.27 13.56 26.49
N SER A 394 1.53 14.84 26.22
CA SER A 394 0.54 15.91 26.26
C SER A 394 0.69 16.81 25.04
N GLU A 395 -0.45 17.33 24.58
CA GLU A 395 -0.54 18.32 23.51
C GLU A 395 -0.89 19.67 24.13
N LEU A 396 -0.20 20.72 23.72
CA LEU A 396 -0.40 22.09 24.16
C LEU A 396 -0.42 23.03 22.96
N LYS A 397 -1.22 24.09 23.07
CA LYS A 397 -1.30 25.19 22.10
C LYS A 397 -1.19 26.49 22.86
N GLY A 398 -0.23 27.32 22.51
CA GLY A 398 0.02 28.57 23.21
C GLY A 398 0.94 29.52 22.47
N ILE A 399 1.07 30.72 23.00
CA ILE A 399 1.99 31.74 22.52
C ILE A 399 3.33 31.51 23.17
N VAL A 400 4.40 31.63 22.39
CA VAL A 400 5.74 31.57 22.96
C VAL A 400 6.13 32.89 23.60
N ASP A 401 6.52 32.82 24.88
CA ASP A 401 7.06 33.93 25.64
C ASP A 401 8.47 33.61 26.19
N THR A 402 9.25 34.66 26.45
CA THR A 402 10.64 34.58 26.93
C THR A 402 10.87 35.65 27.97
N ASP A 403 11.53 35.30 29.08
CA ASP A 403 11.83 36.20 30.18
C ASP A 403 13.35 36.37 30.38
N ASP A 404 13.75 37.10 31.44
CA ASP A 404 15.16 37.30 31.77
C ASP A 404 15.85 36.00 32.22
N ALA A 405 15.09 34.98 32.66
CA ALA A 405 15.64 33.68 33.03
C ALA A 405 15.97 32.83 31.78
N PHE A 406 15.16 32.95 30.73
CA PHE A 406 15.32 32.26 29.45
C PHE A 406 15.34 33.26 28.28
N PRO A 407 16.46 33.99 28.10
CA PRO A 407 16.54 35.02 27.07
C PRO A 407 16.50 34.43 25.66
N PRO A 408 15.88 35.13 24.69
CA PRO A 408 15.84 34.67 23.31
C PRO A 408 17.23 34.68 22.66
N LEU A 409 17.46 33.73 21.75
CA LEU A 409 18.63 33.66 20.89
C LEU A 409 18.57 34.75 19.80
N ARG A 410 19.70 34.93 19.11
CA ARG A 410 19.82 35.80 17.94
C ARG A 410 20.30 34.99 16.76
N ASP A 411 19.58 35.08 15.64
CA ASP A 411 19.96 34.34 14.45
C ASP A 411 21.27 34.88 13.84
N PRO A 412 22.19 34.02 13.38
CA PRO A 412 23.53 34.43 12.96
C PRO A 412 23.58 35.22 11.65
N LEU A 413 22.47 35.31 10.89
CA LEU A 413 22.45 35.95 9.58
C LEU A 413 21.76 37.32 9.61
N THR A 414 20.61 37.43 10.28
CA THR A 414 19.78 38.64 10.33
C THR A 414 19.76 39.32 11.70
N ASP A 415 20.39 38.73 12.72
CA ASP A 415 20.42 39.23 14.11
C ASP A 415 19.01 39.50 14.70
N GLN A 416 18.01 38.73 14.25
CA GLN A 416 16.66 38.76 14.78
C GLN A 416 16.53 37.88 16.02
N LYS A 417 15.68 38.31 16.96
CA LYS A 417 15.35 37.51 18.15
C LYS A 417 14.59 36.26 17.72
N CYS A 418 15.02 35.10 18.21
CA CYS A 418 14.40 33.82 17.92
C CYS A 418 14.63 32.85 19.08
N ILE A 419 13.88 31.76 19.08
CA ILE A 419 13.92 30.76 20.16
C ILE A 419 14.66 29.51 19.69
N ALA A 420 14.60 29.25 18.40
CA ALA A 420 15.41 28.24 17.74
C ALA A 420 15.77 28.69 16.33
N PHE A 421 16.95 28.30 15.86
CA PHE A 421 17.35 28.50 14.47
C PHE A 421 18.10 27.28 13.90
N ASP A 422 17.99 27.12 12.59
CA ASP A 422 18.71 26.17 11.75
C ASP A 422 19.46 26.95 10.67
N TYR A 423 20.78 27.08 10.84
CA TYR A 423 21.65 27.88 9.99
C TYR A 423 22.56 26.98 9.16
N LYS A 424 22.62 27.26 7.85
CA LYS A 424 23.37 26.47 6.88
C LYS A 424 24.13 27.36 5.90
N VAL A 425 25.39 27.01 5.67
CA VAL A 425 26.22 27.58 4.59
C VAL A 425 26.47 26.52 3.54
N GLU A 426 26.11 26.81 2.30
CA GLU A 426 26.32 25.95 1.14
C GLU A 426 27.27 26.64 0.15
N GLU A 427 28.15 25.88 -0.49
CA GLU A 427 29.05 26.35 -1.55
C GLU A 427 28.77 25.60 -2.84
N ARG A 428 28.79 26.34 -3.95
CA ARG A 428 28.72 25.75 -5.30
C ARG A 428 30.01 25.03 -5.64
N ARG A 429 29.90 23.76 -6.04
CA ARG A 429 31.01 22.98 -6.61
C ARG A 429 30.59 22.28 -7.89
N GLY A 430 31.52 22.14 -8.82
CA GLY A 430 31.31 21.55 -10.14
C GLY A 430 31.36 22.57 -11.27
N SER A 431 31.16 22.11 -12.50
CA SER A 431 31.15 22.95 -13.71
C SER A 431 30.02 22.52 -14.64
N GLY A 432 29.34 23.48 -15.27
CA GLY A 432 28.27 23.22 -16.23
C GLY A 432 27.07 22.50 -15.62
N LYS A 433 26.74 21.31 -16.15
CA LYS A 433 25.55 20.52 -15.75
C LYS A 433 25.72 19.79 -14.41
N ASP A 434 26.95 19.65 -13.92
CA ASP A 434 27.26 18.94 -12.67
C ASP A 434 27.41 19.89 -11.46
N GLU A 435 27.05 21.16 -11.61
CA GLU A 435 27.09 22.13 -10.51
C GLU A 435 26.08 21.75 -9.41
N LYS A 436 26.58 21.50 -8.20
CA LYS A 436 25.77 21.14 -7.01
C LYS A 436 26.16 21.97 -5.80
N TRP A 437 25.19 22.27 -4.96
CA TRP A 437 25.39 22.92 -3.67
C TRP A 437 25.88 21.90 -2.64
N HIS A 438 27.00 22.18 -1.99
CA HIS A 438 27.57 21.37 -0.92
C HIS A 438 27.53 22.13 0.40
N THR A 439 26.99 21.50 1.45
CA THR A 439 27.00 22.05 2.81
C THR A 439 28.44 22.12 3.33
N ILE A 440 28.91 23.32 3.70
CA ILE A 440 30.20 23.50 4.40
C ILE A 440 29.96 23.56 5.91
N GLU A 441 28.91 24.26 6.31
CA GLU A 441 28.62 24.56 7.71
C GLU A 441 27.14 24.34 7.96
N HIS A 442 26.84 23.75 9.11
CA HIS A 442 25.47 23.51 9.57
C HIS A 442 25.45 23.59 11.10
N THR A 443 24.72 24.56 11.62
CA THR A 443 24.59 24.84 13.06
C THR A 443 23.13 25.02 13.39
N SER A 444 22.67 24.38 14.46
CA SER A 444 21.30 24.51 14.96
C SER A 444 21.33 24.69 16.47
N GLU A 445 20.63 25.70 16.97
CA GLU A 445 20.53 26.00 18.41
C GLU A 445 19.07 26.27 18.78
N CYS A 446 18.73 25.99 20.04
CA CYS A 446 17.42 26.25 20.61
C CYS A 446 17.57 26.64 22.09
N ALA A 447 16.71 27.54 22.57
CA ALA A 447 16.65 27.99 23.96
C ALA A 447 15.31 27.60 24.60
N PRO A 448 15.29 27.27 25.91
CA PRO A 448 14.05 27.08 26.66
C PRO A 448 13.13 28.30 26.57
N PHE A 449 11.82 28.08 26.67
CA PHE A 449 10.83 29.15 26.57
C PHE A 449 9.55 28.82 27.34
N TRP A 450 8.78 29.85 27.68
CA TRP A 450 7.46 29.71 28.26
C TRP A 450 6.43 29.56 27.15
N LEU A 451 5.54 28.57 27.29
CA LEU A 451 4.37 28.42 26.46
C LEU A 451 3.15 28.88 27.26
N GLU A 452 2.57 30.00 26.85
CA GLU A 452 1.46 30.65 27.54
C GLU A 452 0.12 30.40 26.82
N ASP A 453 -0.89 30.01 27.58
CA ASP A 453 -2.28 29.91 27.14
C ASP A 453 -3.20 30.74 28.05
N SER A 454 -4.53 30.65 27.87
CA SER A 454 -5.48 31.43 28.67
C SER A 454 -5.54 31.03 30.15
N GLU A 455 -5.00 29.87 30.52
CA GLU A 455 -5.06 29.32 31.88
C GLU A 455 -3.73 29.54 32.63
N GLY A 456 -2.60 29.66 31.93
CA GLY A 456 -1.30 29.86 32.55
C GLY A 456 -0.12 29.66 31.60
N GLN A 457 1.03 29.27 32.16
CA GLN A 457 2.26 29.06 31.41
C GLN A 457 2.96 27.76 31.81
N VAL A 458 3.63 27.12 30.86
CA VAL A 458 4.47 25.95 31.11
C VAL A 458 5.84 26.11 30.44
N LEU A 459 6.90 25.70 31.12
CA LEU A 459 8.24 25.72 30.56
C LEU A 459 8.40 24.60 29.53
N VAL A 460 8.91 24.94 28.35
CA VAL A 460 9.26 24.00 27.29
C VAL A 460 10.77 23.97 27.16
N GLN A 461 11.35 22.78 27.27
CA GLN A 461 12.76 22.50 27.02
C GLN A 461 12.89 21.89 25.61
N PRO A 462 13.20 22.68 24.56
CA PRO A 462 13.12 22.23 23.17
C PRO A 462 14.25 21.26 22.74
N GLU A 463 15.18 20.94 23.63
CA GLU A 463 16.27 20.02 23.34
C GLU A 463 15.73 18.64 22.90
N GLY A 464 16.14 18.20 21.72
CA GLY A 464 15.67 16.94 21.14
C GLY A 464 14.36 17.03 20.35
N ALA A 465 13.66 18.17 20.38
CA ALA A 465 12.44 18.38 19.61
C ALA A 465 12.70 18.40 18.10
N ASP A 466 11.74 17.87 17.33
CA ASP A 466 11.63 18.13 15.90
C ASP A 466 10.96 19.50 15.72
N ILE A 467 11.75 20.56 15.49
CA ILE A 467 11.26 21.94 15.39
C ILE A 467 10.99 22.29 13.93
N GLU A 468 9.79 22.78 13.66
CA GLU A 468 9.42 23.30 12.35
C GLU A 468 9.54 24.83 12.29
N TYR A 469 10.35 25.31 11.35
CA TYR A 469 10.69 26.73 11.22
C TYR A 469 9.80 27.42 10.17
N PRO A 470 8.88 28.33 10.57
CA PRO A 470 7.94 28.98 9.65
C PRO A 470 8.60 30.05 8.78
N ARG A 471 9.68 30.68 9.26
CA ARG A 471 10.40 31.74 8.55
C ARG A 471 11.75 31.22 8.10
N SER A 472 12.13 31.60 6.88
CA SER A 472 13.47 31.36 6.34
C SER A 472 13.99 32.61 5.64
N HIS A 473 15.24 32.94 5.88
CA HIS A 473 15.96 33.96 5.13
C HIS A 473 17.14 33.30 4.42
N SER A 474 17.40 33.70 3.17
CA SER A 474 18.54 33.20 2.43
C SER A 474 19.21 34.33 1.65
N GLU A 475 20.52 34.38 1.74
CA GLU A 475 21.36 35.35 1.06
C GLU A 475 22.47 34.59 0.30
N THR A 476 22.81 35.05 -0.90
CA THR A 476 23.93 34.48 -1.67
C THR A 476 25.04 35.51 -1.78
N ARG A 477 26.26 35.16 -1.34
CA ARG A 477 27.45 36.00 -1.41
C ARG A 477 28.54 35.24 -2.17
N GLY A 478 28.78 35.63 -3.42
CA GLY A 478 29.69 34.91 -4.33
C GLY A 478 29.22 33.48 -4.60
N ASP A 479 30.11 32.50 -4.40
CA ASP A 479 29.82 31.07 -4.59
C ASP A 479 29.14 30.41 -3.39
N ARG A 480 28.83 31.19 -2.33
CA ARG A 480 28.23 30.69 -1.09
C ARG A 480 26.80 31.17 -0.91
N ARG A 481 25.93 30.27 -0.47
CA ARG A 481 24.57 30.53 -0.06
C ARG A 481 24.45 30.32 1.45
N TYR A 482 23.97 31.36 2.11
CA TYR A 482 23.65 31.40 3.52
C TYR A 482 22.14 31.21 3.64
N THR A 483 21.68 30.27 4.45
CA THR A 483 20.26 30.04 4.71
C THR A 483 20.06 29.88 6.19
N VAL A 484 19.20 30.71 6.77
CA VAL A 484 18.74 30.56 8.15
C VAL A 484 17.24 30.30 8.14
N ARG A 485 16.80 29.37 8.98
CA ARG A 485 15.39 29.17 9.30
C ARG A 485 15.23 29.34 10.80
N PHE A 486 14.20 30.03 11.25
CA PHE A 486 14.08 30.36 12.66
C PHE A 486 12.62 30.37 13.14
N LEU A 487 12.47 30.14 14.44
CA LEU A 487 11.22 30.20 15.18
C LEU A 487 11.22 31.50 15.98
N ASP A 488 10.30 32.39 15.65
CA ASP A 488 10.20 33.74 16.24
C ASP A 488 9.67 33.69 17.69
N THR A 489 9.85 34.79 18.41
CA THR A 489 9.18 35.04 19.69
C THR A 489 7.73 35.50 19.48
N LEU A 490 6.86 35.35 20.48
CA LEU A 490 5.48 35.86 20.47
C LEU A 490 4.60 35.31 19.33
N ILE A 491 4.88 34.08 18.89
CA ILE A 491 4.08 33.36 17.91
C ILE A 491 3.30 32.23 18.58
N ASN A 492 2.14 31.90 18.03
CA ASN A 492 1.42 30.69 18.43
C ASN A 492 2.14 29.46 17.90
N VAL A 493 2.37 28.49 18.78
CA VAL A 493 2.93 27.19 18.44
C VAL A 493 2.05 26.06 18.97
N TYR A 494 1.99 25.02 18.15
CA TYR A 494 1.54 23.69 18.51
C TYR A 494 2.74 22.91 19.07
N CYS A 495 2.60 22.40 20.28
CA CYS A 495 3.62 21.60 20.94
C CYS A 495 3.03 20.25 21.38
N ILE A 496 3.67 19.16 20.96
CA ILE A 496 3.39 17.83 21.50
C ILE A 496 4.68 17.27 22.06
N GLY A 497 4.68 16.90 23.33
CA GLY A 497 5.88 16.45 24.03
C GLY A 497 5.56 15.76 25.34
N PHE A 498 6.58 15.27 26.02
CA PHE A 498 6.40 14.59 27.29
C PHE A 498 6.41 15.61 28.43
N ALA A 499 5.33 15.68 29.18
CA ALA A 499 5.25 16.41 30.44
C ALA A 499 5.98 15.60 31.52
N GLY A 500 7.22 15.99 31.80
CA GLY A 500 8.06 15.41 32.84
C GLY A 500 8.30 16.39 33.98
N LEU A 501 8.89 15.91 35.08
CA LEU A 501 9.29 16.78 36.18
C LEU A 501 10.45 17.68 35.73
N ASP A 502 10.40 18.95 36.11
CA ASP A 502 11.55 19.85 35.95
C ASP A 502 12.75 19.30 36.73
N ARG A 503 13.95 19.48 36.17
CA ARG A 503 15.20 19.09 36.82
C ARG A 503 15.56 20.00 37.98
N ASP A 504 15.23 21.28 37.85
CA ASP A 504 15.59 22.31 38.84
C ASP A 504 14.48 22.53 39.88
N ARG A 505 13.23 22.23 39.50
CA ARG A 505 12.01 22.40 40.32
C ARG A 505 11.07 21.20 40.20
N PRO A 506 11.35 20.09 40.92
CA PRO A 506 10.61 18.84 40.78
C PRO A 506 9.13 18.91 41.23
N ASP A 507 8.64 20.09 41.60
CA ASP A 507 7.25 20.45 41.89
C ASP A 507 6.47 20.99 40.67
N HIS A 508 7.14 21.17 39.53
CA HIS A 508 6.52 21.63 38.30
C HIS A 508 6.73 20.64 37.15
N LEU A 509 5.76 20.61 36.24
CA LEU A 509 5.86 19.87 35.00
C LEU A 509 6.44 20.78 33.91
N THR A 510 7.37 20.24 33.13
CA THR A 510 7.92 20.87 31.94
C THR A 510 7.72 19.96 30.74
N ILE A 511 7.66 20.55 29.55
CA ILE A 511 7.63 19.77 28.31
C ILE A 511 9.06 19.52 27.86
N GLN A 512 9.41 18.25 27.76
CA GLN A 512 10.75 17.79 27.44
C GLN A 512 10.72 16.54 26.55
N GLN A 513 11.88 16.15 26.03
CA GLN A 513 12.05 14.89 25.32
C GLN A 513 12.05 13.71 26.29
N ASP A 514 11.25 12.69 26.01
CA ASP A 514 11.30 11.37 26.67
C ASP A 514 11.56 10.26 25.65
N ASP A 515 12.15 9.15 26.11
CA ASP A 515 12.53 8.04 25.24
C ASP A 515 11.29 7.36 24.62
N GLY A 516 11.24 7.36 23.29
CA GLY A 516 10.15 6.73 22.52
C GLY A 516 8.88 7.58 22.43
N THR A 517 8.91 8.84 22.89
CA THR A 517 7.81 9.80 22.68
C THR A 517 8.12 10.78 21.54
N PRO A 518 7.11 11.14 20.73
CA PRO A 518 7.27 12.23 19.78
C PRO A 518 7.40 13.56 20.52
N PHE A 519 8.37 14.38 20.12
CA PHE A 519 8.48 15.76 20.54
C PHE A 519 8.53 16.65 19.30
N LEU A 520 7.49 17.47 19.10
CA LEU A 520 7.35 18.35 17.95
C LEU A 520 6.89 19.73 18.42
N ILE A 521 7.56 20.74 17.90
CA ILE A 521 7.20 22.15 18.07
C ILE A 521 6.99 22.72 16.66
N SER A 522 5.80 23.24 16.37
CA SER A 522 5.47 23.78 15.06
C SER A 522 4.59 25.01 15.15
N ALA A 523 4.85 26.00 14.32
CA ALA A 523 4.00 27.18 14.16
C ALA A 523 2.83 26.94 13.19
N ASN A 524 2.77 25.78 12.54
CA ASN A 524 1.66 25.42 11.67
C ASN A 524 0.46 24.96 12.50
N LYS A 525 -0.74 25.06 11.90
CA LYS A 525 -1.94 24.49 12.52
C LYS A 525 -1.82 22.96 12.55
N GLU A 526 -2.39 22.35 13.58
CA GLU A 526 -2.45 20.90 13.74
C GLU A 526 -2.93 20.19 12.46
N ASP A 527 -4.00 20.71 11.84
CA ASP A 527 -4.55 20.19 10.58
C ASP A 527 -3.50 20.16 9.46
N ASP A 528 -2.68 21.20 9.32
CA ASP A 528 -1.64 21.32 8.29
C ASP A 528 -0.48 20.33 8.55
N ILE A 529 -0.12 20.12 9.82
CA ILE A 529 0.90 19.15 10.24
C ILE A 529 0.41 17.72 9.96
N ILE A 530 -0.85 17.44 10.29
CA ILE A 530 -1.53 16.18 10.00
C ILE A 530 -1.59 15.93 8.49
N LEU A 531 -1.82 16.97 7.69
CA LEU A 531 -1.88 16.89 6.23
C LEU A 531 -0.51 16.55 5.61
N ASP A 532 0.57 17.28 5.92
CA ASP A 532 1.90 17.01 5.33
C ASP A 532 2.45 15.63 5.75
N ARG A 533 2.33 15.29 7.04
CA ARG A 533 2.84 14.00 7.55
C ARG A 533 1.94 12.84 7.15
N GLY A 534 0.63 13.04 7.14
CA GLY A 534 -0.36 12.03 6.77
C GLY A 534 -0.33 11.66 5.29
N ALA A 535 -0.14 12.63 4.39
CA ALA A 535 -0.13 12.40 2.94
C ALA A 535 0.89 11.34 2.51
N ARG A 536 2.09 11.35 3.10
CA ARG A 536 3.14 10.33 2.81
C ARG A 536 2.71 8.93 3.24
N GLY A 537 2.05 8.83 4.38
CA GLY A 537 1.49 7.57 4.87
C GLY A 537 0.41 7.01 3.95
N PHE A 538 -0.50 7.86 3.46
CA PHE A 538 -1.53 7.46 2.51
C PHE A 538 -0.95 6.99 1.18
N VAL A 539 0.07 7.67 0.65
CA VAL A 539 0.78 7.23 -0.56
C VAL A 539 1.49 5.88 -0.33
N GLY A 540 2.08 5.66 0.85
CA GLY A 540 2.66 4.37 1.22
C GLY A 540 1.62 3.24 1.28
N VAL A 541 0.45 3.50 1.88
CA VAL A 541 -0.69 2.56 1.90
C VAL A 541 -1.16 2.27 0.48
N ALA A 542 -1.27 3.29 -0.37
CA ALA A 542 -1.68 3.16 -1.76
C ALA A 542 -0.79 2.20 -2.56
N LEU A 543 0.52 2.43 -2.51
CA LEU A 543 1.52 1.63 -3.21
C LEU A 543 1.50 0.18 -2.71
N SER A 544 1.44 0.00 -1.39
CA SER A 544 1.33 -1.32 -0.77
C SER A 544 0.08 -2.07 -1.25
N LEU A 545 -1.07 -1.40 -1.27
CA LEU A 545 -2.34 -2.00 -1.68
C LEU A 545 -2.37 -2.34 -3.18
N GLY A 546 -1.78 -1.48 -4.03
CA GLY A 546 -1.58 -1.80 -5.45
C GLY A 546 -0.69 -3.02 -5.65
N LEU A 547 0.36 -3.19 -4.85
CA LEU A 547 1.22 -4.37 -4.92
C LEU A 547 0.55 -5.64 -4.36
N PHE A 548 -0.27 -5.54 -3.31
CA PHE A 548 -1.08 -6.67 -2.85
C PHE A 548 -2.07 -7.12 -3.92
N LEU A 549 -2.71 -6.17 -4.60
CA LEU A 549 -3.64 -6.48 -5.67
C LEU A 549 -2.92 -7.08 -6.90
N PHE A 550 -1.76 -6.52 -7.29
CA PHE A 550 -0.87 -7.10 -8.30
C PHE A 550 -0.46 -8.54 -7.94
N SER A 551 -0.04 -8.75 -6.69
CA SER A 551 0.38 -10.07 -6.20
C SER A 551 -0.78 -11.07 -6.22
N ALA A 552 -1.98 -10.64 -5.81
CA ALA A 552 -3.17 -11.49 -5.85
C ALA A 552 -3.54 -11.88 -7.29
N THR A 553 -3.55 -10.95 -8.24
CA THR A 553 -3.82 -11.28 -9.65
C THR A 553 -2.72 -12.15 -10.27
N ALA A 554 -1.45 -11.87 -9.97
CA ALA A 554 -0.32 -12.64 -10.47
C ALA A 554 -0.33 -14.09 -9.92
N LEU A 555 -0.68 -14.25 -8.65
CA LEU A 555 -0.87 -15.57 -8.02
C LEU A 555 -1.99 -16.35 -8.71
N MET A 556 -3.15 -15.73 -8.95
CA MET A 556 -4.25 -16.41 -9.66
C MET A 556 -3.89 -16.76 -11.10
N ALA A 557 -2.88 -16.10 -11.68
CA ALA A 557 -2.38 -16.41 -13.01
C ALA A 557 -1.24 -17.44 -13.01
N SER A 558 -0.67 -17.81 -11.85
CA SER A 558 0.50 -18.69 -11.79
C SER A 558 0.22 -20.10 -12.32
N ASP A 559 -1.03 -20.53 -12.18
CA ASP A 559 -1.47 -21.89 -12.52
C ASP A 559 -2.00 -21.98 -13.96
N GLY A 560 -1.95 -20.87 -14.70
CA GLY A 560 -2.37 -20.78 -16.10
C GLY A 560 -3.87 -20.85 -16.37
N SER A 561 -4.68 -21.09 -15.35
CA SER A 561 -6.14 -21.07 -15.41
C SER A 561 -6.71 -19.67 -15.17
N PHE A 562 -6.03 -18.61 -15.62
CA PHE A 562 -6.50 -17.25 -15.37
C PHE A 562 -7.85 -17.03 -16.08
N SER A 563 -8.88 -16.74 -15.31
CA SER A 563 -10.22 -16.49 -15.79
C SER A 563 -10.75 -15.17 -15.22
N PRO A 564 -11.68 -14.48 -15.88
CA PRO A 564 -12.15 -13.19 -15.38
C PRO A 564 -12.89 -13.26 -14.02
N ASP A 565 -13.32 -14.42 -13.53
CA ASP A 565 -13.78 -14.58 -12.14
C ASP A 565 -12.64 -14.46 -11.11
N ASN A 566 -11.40 -14.78 -11.49
CA ASN A 566 -10.22 -14.52 -10.65
C ASN A 566 -9.99 -13.00 -10.44
N LEU A 567 -10.47 -12.15 -11.35
CA LEU A 567 -10.47 -10.69 -11.14
C LEU A 567 -11.39 -10.28 -9.99
N ILE A 568 -12.51 -10.98 -9.81
CA ILE A 568 -13.44 -10.73 -8.71
C ILE A 568 -12.81 -11.18 -7.39
N LEU A 569 -12.14 -12.34 -7.37
CA LEU A 569 -11.45 -12.83 -6.18
C LEU A 569 -10.28 -11.94 -5.77
N SER A 570 -9.44 -11.53 -6.73
CA SER A 570 -8.32 -10.60 -6.46
C SER A 570 -8.82 -9.21 -6.01
N ALA A 571 -9.96 -8.76 -6.52
CA ALA A 571 -10.58 -7.52 -6.06
C ALA A 571 -10.92 -7.53 -4.56
N LEU A 572 -11.26 -8.69 -3.98
CA LEU A 572 -11.51 -8.83 -2.54
C LEU A 572 -10.24 -8.72 -1.67
N THR A 573 -9.05 -8.81 -2.26
CA THR A 573 -7.79 -8.62 -1.51
C THR A 573 -7.69 -7.22 -0.91
N VAL A 574 -8.16 -6.19 -1.63
CA VAL A 574 -8.15 -4.79 -1.18
C VAL A 574 -8.89 -4.60 0.16
N PRO A 575 -10.19 -4.92 0.28
CA PRO A 575 -10.91 -4.76 1.54
C PRO A 575 -10.34 -5.64 2.65
N VAL A 576 -9.86 -6.86 2.35
CA VAL A 576 -9.26 -7.76 3.36
C VAL A 576 -7.98 -7.17 3.95
N VAL A 577 -7.02 -6.75 3.10
CA VAL A 577 -5.76 -6.13 3.54
C VAL A 577 -6.04 -4.87 4.35
N LEU A 578 -7.03 -4.09 3.93
CA LEU A 578 -7.38 -2.84 4.59
C LEU A 578 -8.05 -3.09 5.95
N CYS A 579 -8.93 -4.08 6.07
CA CYS A 579 -9.48 -4.53 7.34
C CYS A 579 -8.38 -4.99 8.31
N LEU A 580 -7.40 -5.77 7.84
CA LEU A 580 -6.25 -6.19 8.65
C LEU A 580 -5.40 -5.00 9.11
N TYR A 581 -5.09 -4.09 8.19
CA TYR A 581 -4.34 -2.86 8.48
C TYR A 581 -5.04 -2.01 9.56
N ILE A 582 -6.35 -1.83 9.44
CA ILE A 582 -7.18 -1.11 10.41
C ILE A 582 -7.18 -1.83 11.76
N GLY A 583 -7.36 -3.16 11.76
CA GLY A 583 -7.32 -3.97 12.98
C GLY A 583 -6.03 -3.77 13.77
N ILE A 584 -4.87 -3.84 13.10
CA ILE A 584 -3.55 -3.62 13.71
C ILE A 584 -3.44 -2.21 14.30
N LEU A 585 -3.85 -1.21 13.53
CA LEU A 585 -3.80 0.18 13.94
C LEU A 585 -4.66 0.43 15.19
N HIS A 586 -5.93 0.03 15.18
CA HIS A 586 -6.84 0.22 16.32
C HIS A 586 -6.43 -0.59 17.55
N TYR A 587 -5.91 -1.80 17.37
CA TYR A 587 -5.35 -2.58 18.47
C TYR A 587 -4.22 -1.82 19.18
N ASN A 588 -3.29 -1.23 18.43
CA ASN A 588 -2.19 -0.46 18.99
C ASN A 588 -2.66 0.79 19.74
N ASP A 589 -3.70 1.48 19.26
CA ASP A 589 -4.28 2.63 19.97
C ASP A 589 -4.87 2.22 21.33
N ILE A 590 -5.61 1.10 21.37
CA ILE A 590 -6.20 0.59 22.61
C ILE A 590 -5.10 0.24 23.62
N ILE A 591 -4.01 -0.39 23.16
CA ILE A 591 -2.85 -0.69 24.00
C ILE A 591 -2.18 0.59 24.51
N PHE A 592 -2.03 1.61 23.67
CA PHE A 592 -1.49 2.90 24.09
C PHE A 592 -2.34 3.54 25.19
N LEU A 593 -3.66 3.59 25.02
CA LEU A 593 -4.59 4.13 26.02
C LEU A 593 -4.57 3.30 27.31
N LYS A 594 -4.50 1.97 27.21
CA LYS A 594 -4.36 1.09 28.38
C LYS A 594 -3.09 1.39 29.16
N ASN A 595 -1.95 1.48 28.47
CA ASN A 595 -0.67 1.82 29.09
C ASN A 595 -0.68 3.22 29.72
N ARG A 596 -1.40 4.18 29.12
CA ARG A 596 -1.58 5.53 29.69
C ARG A 596 -2.32 5.47 31.03
N VAL A 597 -3.40 4.67 31.12
CA VAL A 597 -4.13 4.45 32.38
C VAL A 597 -3.25 3.78 33.44
N GLU A 598 -2.48 2.75 33.05
CA GLU A 598 -1.57 2.05 33.96
C GLU A 598 -0.43 2.96 34.48
N ARG A 599 0.14 3.81 33.62
CA ARG A 599 1.15 4.81 34.03
C ARG A 599 0.55 5.85 34.98
N ALA A 600 -0.63 6.39 34.68
CA ALA A 600 -1.30 7.34 35.56
C ALA A 600 -1.56 6.73 36.94
N ARG A 601 -1.88 5.43 37.01
CA ARG A 601 -2.02 4.71 38.28
C ARG A 601 -0.69 4.58 39.03
N ALA A 602 0.37 4.16 38.36
CA ALA A 602 1.69 4.02 38.98
C ALA A 602 2.22 5.33 39.56
N ASN A 603 1.91 6.47 38.93
CA ASN A 603 2.27 7.79 39.45
C ASN A 603 1.55 8.11 40.77
N ILE A 604 0.26 7.75 40.89
CA ILE A 604 -0.49 7.89 42.14
C ILE A 604 0.15 7.03 43.22
N ASP A 605 0.44 5.76 42.92
CA ASP A 605 1.05 4.83 43.87
C ASP A 605 2.42 5.35 44.37
N THR A 606 3.20 5.98 43.49
CA THR A 606 4.51 6.59 43.84
C THR A 606 4.37 7.77 44.81
N ILE A 607 3.41 8.68 44.59
CA ILE A 607 3.18 9.82 45.50
C ILE A 607 2.63 9.35 46.84
N LEU A 608 1.76 8.34 46.85
CA LEU A 608 1.28 7.73 48.08
C LEU A 608 2.41 7.08 48.88
N GLN A 609 3.35 6.44 48.21
CA GLN A 609 4.56 5.91 48.84
C GLN A 609 5.41 7.03 49.45
N GLN A 610 5.69 8.10 48.69
CA GLN A 610 6.46 9.25 49.19
C GLN A 610 5.83 9.86 50.45
N ARG A 611 4.49 10.04 50.45
CA ARG A 611 3.75 10.52 51.63
C ARG A 611 3.89 9.59 52.82
N HIS A 612 3.80 8.27 52.58
CA HIS A 612 4.00 7.28 53.62
C HIS A 612 5.42 7.39 54.24
N ASP A 613 6.44 7.58 53.40
CA ASP A 613 7.85 7.67 53.82
C ASP A 613 8.18 8.93 54.65
N LEU A 614 7.30 9.93 54.70
CA LEU A 614 7.46 11.13 55.53
C LEU A 614 7.12 10.90 57.01
N TRP A 615 6.21 9.97 57.32
CA TRP A 615 5.71 9.74 58.69
C TRP A 615 6.79 9.34 59.71
N PRO A 616 7.76 8.46 59.40
CA PRO A 616 8.82 8.10 60.35
C PRO A 616 9.67 9.29 60.80
N ASN A 617 9.97 10.22 59.89
CA ASN A 617 10.78 11.40 60.20
C ASN A 617 10.00 12.39 61.06
N LEU A 618 8.70 12.56 60.78
CA LEU A 618 7.82 13.34 61.63
C LEU A 618 7.73 12.74 63.05
N GLU A 619 7.52 11.42 63.18
CA GLU A 619 7.40 10.75 64.50
C GLU A 619 8.61 11.08 65.38
N LYS A 620 9.83 10.95 64.82
CA LYS A 620 11.08 11.26 65.54
C LYS A 620 11.12 12.71 66.03
N ALA A 621 10.64 13.66 65.24
CA ALA A 621 10.64 15.08 65.58
C ALA A 621 9.58 15.42 66.65
N VAL A 622 8.38 14.84 66.59
CA VAL A 622 7.27 15.20 67.50
C VAL A 622 7.25 14.40 68.80
N LYS A 623 7.83 13.19 68.84
CA LYS A 623 7.75 12.25 69.98
C LYS A 623 8.29 12.80 71.28
N GLY A 624 9.31 13.65 71.23
CA GLY A 624 9.89 14.31 72.41
C GLY A 624 9.03 15.45 72.97
N TYR A 625 8.24 16.13 72.12
CA TYR A 625 7.44 17.29 72.49
C TYR A 625 5.99 16.91 72.85
N LEU A 626 5.46 15.86 72.23
CA LEU A 626 4.06 15.43 72.35
C LEU A 626 3.85 14.26 73.31
N THR A 627 4.69 14.12 74.34
CA THR A 627 4.66 12.99 75.30
C THR A 627 3.30 12.82 76.01
N HIS A 628 2.54 13.91 76.18
CA HIS A 628 1.21 13.90 76.79
C HIS A 628 0.07 13.60 75.78
N GLU A 629 0.35 13.62 74.48
CA GLU A 629 -0.61 13.41 73.39
C GLU A 629 -0.58 11.96 72.87
N LYS A 630 -0.77 10.99 73.77
CA LYS A 630 -0.66 9.55 73.45
C LYS A 630 -1.55 9.12 72.29
N LYS A 631 -2.79 9.62 72.22
CA LYS A 631 -3.74 9.31 71.14
C LYS A 631 -3.23 9.74 69.77
N LEU A 632 -2.59 10.91 69.69
CA LEU A 632 -2.03 11.42 68.44
C LEU A 632 -0.77 10.64 68.02
N LEU A 633 0.10 10.33 68.97
CA LEU A 633 1.29 9.49 68.72
C LEU A 633 0.91 8.07 68.28
N GLU A 634 -0.14 7.48 68.86
CA GLU A 634 -0.68 6.19 68.41
C GLU A 634 -1.23 6.27 66.97
N ALA A 635 -1.93 7.36 66.63
CA ALA A 635 -2.45 7.56 65.28
C ALA A 635 -1.33 7.75 64.23
N ILE A 636 -0.28 8.51 64.57
CA ILE A 636 0.95 8.64 63.76
C ILE A 636 1.64 7.28 63.64
N GLY A 637 1.76 6.53 64.73
CA GLY A 637 2.33 5.19 64.73
C GLY A 637 1.57 4.22 63.83
N ARG A 638 0.23 4.31 63.78
CA ARG A 638 -0.62 3.54 62.87
C ARG A 638 -0.34 3.88 61.41
N LEU A 639 -0.24 5.16 61.06
CA LEU A 639 0.09 5.60 59.70
C LEU A 639 1.48 5.13 59.28
N ARG A 640 2.47 5.18 60.18
CA ARG A 640 3.81 4.63 59.94
C ARG A 640 3.80 3.12 59.71
N SER A 641 2.96 2.38 60.44
CA SER A 641 2.86 0.92 60.31
C SER A 641 1.93 0.46 59.20
N ALA A 642 1.24 1.38 58.52
CA ALA A 642 0.35 1.04 57.42
C ALA A 642 1.18 0.42 56.29
N ASP A 643 0.76 -0.74 55.80
CA ASP A 643 1.48 -1.43 54.74
C ASP A 643 1.42 -0.60 53.44
N PRO A 644 2.57 -0.19 52.87
CA PRO A 644 2.58 0.57 51.64
C PRO A 644 2.00 -0.21 50.46
N SER A 645 2.09 -1.55 50.48
CA SER A 645 1.49 -2.39 49.44
C SER A 645 -0.05 -2.43 49.50
N ALA A 646 -0.64 -2.08 50.64
CA ALA A 646 -2.09 -1.93 50.78
C ALA A 646 -2.63 -0.61 50.17
N LEU A 647 -1.75 0.35 49.84
CA LEU A 647 -2.11 1.60 49.15
C LEU A 647 -2.60 1.34 47.70
N GLY A 648 -2.24 0.20 47.11
CA GLY A 648 -2.70 -0.20 45.76
C GLY A 648 -4.05 -0.92 45.73
N ALA A 649 -4.56 -1.42 46.87
CA ALA A 649 -5.79 -2.21 46.94
C ALA A 649 -7.05 -1.33 46.99
N ARG A 650 -7.93 -1.50 46.00
CA ARG A 650 -9.17 -0.71 45.81
C ARG A 650 -9.97 -0.52 47.12
N GLY A 651 -10.40 0.72 47.37
CA GLY A 651 -11.25 1.11 48.49
C GLY A 651 -10.52 1.32 49.83
N LYS A 652 -9.33 0.73 50.01
CA LYS A 652 -8.49 0.95 51.20
C LYS A 652 -7.67 2.24 51.10
N THR A 653 -7.30 2.65 49.88
CA THR A 653 -6.55 3.89 49.62
C THR A 653 -7.30 5.13 50.10
N ASP A 654 -8.58 5.28 49.75
CA ASP A 654 -9.39 6.44 50.17
C ASP A 654 -9.61 6.48 51.68
N GLN A 655 -9.77 5.33 52.32
CA GLN A 655 -9.88 5.24 53.78
C GLN A 655 -8.59 5.65 54.48
N LEU A 656 -7.44 5.23 53.93
CA LEU A 656 -6.14 5.56 54.47
C LEU A 656 -5.81 7.05 54.29
N ILE A 657 -6.06 7.63 53.11
CA ILE A 657 -5.92 9.08 52.86
C ILE A 657 -6.84 9.86 53.81
N GLY A 658 -8.09 9.44 53.99
CA GLY A 658 -9.02 10.09 54.91
C GLY A 658 -8.53 10.06 56.36
N PHE A 659 -7.96 8.94 56.80
CA PHE A 659 -7.34 8.83 58.13
C PHE A 659 -6.09 9.70 58.25
N GLU A 660 -5.25 9.73 57.21
CA GLU A 660 -4.06 10.57 57.12
C GLU A 660 -4.39 12.07 57.25
N GLN A 661 -5.42 12.53 56.54
CA GLN A 661 -5.91 13.91 56.62
C GLN A 661 -6.41 14.25 58.04
N GLN A 662 -7.13 13.33 58.69
CA GLN A 662 -7.59 13.51 60.08
C GLN A 662 -6.42 13.67 61.06
N VAL A 663 -5.39 12.82 60.95
CA VAL A 663 -4.20 12.91 61.81
C VAL A 663 -3.40 14.18 61.55
N THR A 664 -3.26 14.57 60.28
CA THR A 664 -2.57 15.81 59.90
C THR A 664 -3.30 17.05 60.42
N ALA A 665 -4.63 17.07 60.35
CA ALA A 665 -5.45 18.15 60.92
C ALA A 665 -5.34 18.22 62.45
N ALA A 666 -5.38 17.07 63.14
CA ALA A 666 -5.20 17.00 64.59
C ALA A 666 -3.80 17.46 65.02
N LEU A 667 -2.76 17.09 64.26
CA LEU A 667 -1.40 17.56 64.48
C LEU A 667 -1.28 19.08 64.30
N LYS A 668 -1.85 19.64 63.23
CA LYS A 668 -1.86 21.09 62.98
C LYS A 668 -2.52 21.87 64.12
N ALA A 669 -3.68 21.40 64.59
CA ALA A 669 -4.38 22.01 65.72
C ALA A 669 -3.56 21.95 67.02
N ARG A 670 -2.73 20.91 67.18
CA ARG A 670 -1.89 20.76 68.38
C ARG A 670 -0.59 21.55 68.30
N ILE A 671 0.02 21.70 67.12
CA ILE A 671 1.23 22.52 66.92
C ILE A 671 1.04 23.96 67.43
N GLU A 672 -0.16 24.54 67.28
CA GLU A 672 -0.47 25.87 67.79
C GLU A 672 -0.33 26.01 69.32
N ASN A 673 -0.48 24.91 70.07
CA ASN A 673 -0.32 24.89 71.53
C ASN A 673 1.13 24.66 71.98
N TYR A 674 2.06 24.35 71.06
CA TYR A 674 3.46 24.05 71.36
C TYR A 674 4.40 24.94 70.52
N PRO A 675 4.77 26.14 71.00
CA PRO A 675 5.61 27.09 70.26
C PRO A 675 6.95 26.51 69.80
N ASP A 676 7.59 25.68 70.63
CA ASP A 676 8.87 25.03 70.30
C ASP A 676 8.74 24.03 69.15
N LEU A 677 7.57 23.37 69.04
CA LEU A 677 7.27 22.45 67.95
C LEU A 677 6.91 23.21 66.67
N LYS A 678 6.22 24.36 66.81
CA LYS A 678 5.88 25.25 65.70
C LYS A 678 7.13 25.84 65.03
N GLY A 679 8.19 26.10 65.80
CA GLY A 679 9.49 26.54 65.28
C GLY A 679 10.38 25.43 64.72
N ASN A 680 9.98 24.16 64.84
CA ASN A 680 10.81 23.04 64.39
C ASN A 680 10.79 22.93 62.86
N THR A 681 11.98 22.99 62.24
CA THR A 681 12.15 22.97 60.79
C THR A 681 11.63 21.69 60.13
N VAL A 682 11.77 20.52 60.78
CA VAL A 682 11.29 19.23 60.26
C VAL A 682 9.76 19.20 60.23
N VAL A 683 9.11 19.74 61.26
CA VAL A 683 7.64 19.80 61.34
C VAL A 683 7.09 20.77 60.29
N GLN A 684 7.71 21.94 60.11
CA GLN A 684 7.31 22.89 59.08
C GLN A 684 7.48 22.32 57.67
N GLN A 685 8.62 21.67 57.39
CA GLN A 685 8.87 20.99 56.11
C GLN A 685 7.88 19.86 55.85
N PHE A 686 7.57 19.04 56.86
CA PHE A 686 6.54 18.00 56.74
C PHE A 686 5.18 18.59 56.37
N MET A 687 4.73 19.63 57.08
CA MET A 687 3.42 20.25 56.80
C MET A 687 3.36 20.88 55.41
N ALA A 688 4.46 21.49 54.94
CA ALA A 688 4.57 22.02 53.59
C ALA A 688 4.50 20.90 52.53
N MET A 689 5.34 19.86 52.66
CA MET A 689 5.40 18.72 51.74
C MET A 689 4.07 17.95 51.69
N MET A 690 3.38 17.79 52.82
CA MET A 690 2.06 17.16 52.88
C MET A 690 0.98 17.98 52.15
N ALA A 691 0.99 19.30 52.29
CA ALA A 691 0.05 20.17 51.57
C ALA A 691 0.32 20.15 50.05
N GLU A 692 1.60 20.16 49.67
CA GLU A 692 2.04 20.11 48.28
C GLU A 692 1.68 18.77 47.61
N THR A 693 2.02 17.65 48.25
CA THR A 693 1.67 16.32 47.76
C THR A 693 0.17 16.06 47.73
N GLU A 694 -0.65 16.73 48.55
CA GLU A 694 -2.12 16.68 48.46
C GLU A 694 -2.64 17.36 47.20
N ASN A 695 -2.17 18.57 46.92
CA ASN A 695 -2.54 19.29 45.70
C ASN A 695 -2.11 18.50 44.46
N TYR A 696 -0.90 17.93 44.48
CA TYR A 696 -0.39 17.12 43.38
C TYR A 696 -1.15 15.79 43.23
N LEU A 697 -1.49 15.12 44.34
CA LEU A 697 -2.31 13.90 44.32
C LEU A 697 -3.70 14.17 43.71
N ALA A 698 -4.33 15.29 44.03
CA ALA A 698 -5.61 15.68 43.44
C ALA A 698 -5.51 15.81 41.90
N LEU A 699 -4.43 16.42 41.40
CA LEU A 699 -4.14 16.55 39.97
C LEU A 699 -3.92 15.17 39.30
N LEU A 700 -3.13 14.29 39.92
CA LEU A 700 -2.90 12.93 39.40
C LEU A 700 -4.18 12.08 39.37
N ARG A 701 -5.06 12.21 40.37
CA ARG A 701 -6.36 11.52 40.39
C ARG A 701 -7.28 11.98 39.27
N ASN A 702 -7.33 13.29 39.01
CA ASN A 702 -8.07 13.85 37.88
C ASN A 702 -7.52 13.33 36.54
N SER A 703 -6.20 13.32 36.37
CA SER A 703 -5.54 12.78 35.16
C SER A 703 -5.83 11.29 34.94
N TYR A 704 -5.82 10.48 36.01
CA TYR A 704 -6.22 9.07 35.94
C TYR A 704 -7.68 8.91 35.51
N THR A 705 -8.61 9.65 36.13
CA THR A 705 -10.04 9.56 35.82
C THR A 705 -10.30 9.94 34.36
N GLU A 706 -9.67 10.99 33.84
CA GLU A 706 -9.82 11.38 32.45
C GLU A 706 -9.22 10.33 31.50
N SER A 707 -8.03 9.81 31.79
CA SER A 707 -7.42 8.73 31.00
C SER A 707 -8.29 7.46 30.99
N ALA A 708 -8.87 7.07 32.13
CA ALA A 708 -9.76 5.92 32.25
C ALA A 708 -11.07 6.13 31.47
N LYS A 709 -11.63 7.34 31.49
CA LYS A 709 -12.83 7.72 30.72
C LYS A 709 -12.57 7.63 29.21
N ILE A 710 -11.45 8.18 28.72
CA ILE A 710 -11.07 8.11 27.30
C ILE A 710 -10.91 6.64 26.87
N TYR A 711 -10.16 5.84 27.63
CA TYR A 711 -9.97 4.41 27.37
C TYR A 711 -11.31 3.64 27.34
N ASN A 712 -12.16 3.83 28.35
CA ASN A 712 -13.45 3.16 28.45
C ASN A 712 -14.41 3.54 27.30
N THR A 713 -14.43 4.82 26.93
CA THR A 713 -15.22 5.30 25.79
C THR A 713 -14.75 4.65 24.50
N ARG A 714 -13.42 4.55 24.31
CA ARG A 714 -12.82 3.96 23.12
C ARG A 714 -13.21 2.49 22.95
N ILE A 715 -13.03 1.66 23.99
CA ILE A 715 -13.36 0.22 23.93
C ILE A 715 -14.87 -0.08 23.78
N GLN A 716 -15.74 0.94 23.98
CA GLN A 716 -17.19 0.84 23.81
C GLN A 716 -17.70 1.43 22.49
N SER A 717 -16.84 2.12 21.74
CA SER A 717 -17.19 2.75 20.46
C SER A 717 -16.96 1.82 19.27
N LEU A 718 -17.73 1.97 18.19
CA LEU A 718 -17.47 1.28 16.92
C LEU A 718 -16.36 2.02 16.14
N PRO A 719 -15.39 1.30 15.52
CA PRO A 719 -15.30 -0.16 15.38
C PRO A 719 -14.58 -0.90 16.53
N ASP A 720 -13.96 -0.19 17.46
CA ASP A 720 -13.06 -0.72 18.51
C ASP A 720 -13.72 -1.74 19.42
N ILE A 721 -15.04 -1.67 19.65
CA ILE A 721 -15.80 -2.65 20.43
C ILE A 721 -15.65 -4.09 19.90
N ILE A 722 -15.47 -4.28 18.59
CA ILE A 722 -15.27 -5.60 17.99
C ILE A 722 -13.92 -6.17 18.43
N LEU A 723 -12.86 -5.36 18.33
CA LEU A 723 -11.52 -5.72 18.78
C LEU A 723 -11.47 -5.89 20.31
N ALA A 724 -12.13 -5.01 21.05
CA ALA A 724 -12.22 -5.04 22.49
C ALA A 724 -12.80 -6.37 23.00
N LYS A 725 -13.91 -6.81 22.39
CA LYS A 725 -14.53 -8.10 22.70
C LYS A 725 -13.67 -9.29 22.28
N LEU A 726 -13.10 -9.25 21.07
CA LEU A 726 -12.26 -10.33 20.53
C LEU A 726 -11.02 -10.59 21.40
N PHE A 727 -10.34 -9.52 21.82
CA PHE A 727 -9.11 -9.59 22.62
C PHE A 727 -9.33 -9.44 24.14
N ARG A 728 -10.59 -9.41 24.59
CA ARG A 728 -10.99 -9.34 26.02
C ARG A 728 -10.43 -8.13 26.78
N PHE A 729 -10.37 -6.96 26.13
CA PHE A 729 -10.06 -5.71 26.81
C PHE A 729 -11.13 -5.39 27.86
N ARG A 730 -10.69 -5.07 29.08
CA ARG A 730 -11.58 -4.78 30.22
C ARG A 730 -11.59 -3.28 30.51
N SER A 731 -12.74 -2.76 30.92
CA SER A 731 -12.87 -1.36 31.36
C SER A 731 -12.00 -1.08 32.60
N ALA A 732 -11.36 0.08 32.59
CA ALA A 732 -10.69 0.63 33.76
C ALA A 732 -11.73 1.19 34.74
N PRO A 733 -11.50 1.14 36.06
CA PRO A 733 -12.40 1.74 37.03
C PRO A 733 -12.38 3.27 36.88
N PRO A 734 -13.53 3.96 37.01
CA PRO A 734 -13.63 5.41 36.77
C PRO A 734 -12.96 6.28 37.84
N LYS A 735 -12.65 5.71 39.01
CA LYS A 735 -11.91 6.36 40.09
C LYS A 735 -10.66 5.55 40.40
N ALA A 736 -9.56 6.26 40.64
CA ALA A 736 -8.32 5.71 41.18
C ALA A 736 -8.58 5.17 42.59
#